data_AF-A0A3M1YPZ9-F1
#
_entry.id   AF-A0A3M1YPZ9-F1
#
_cell.length_a   1.000
_cell.length_b   1.000
_cell.length_c   1.000
_cell.angle_alpha   90.00
_cell.angle_beta   90.00
_cell.angle_gamma   90.00
#
_symmetry.space_group_name_H-M   'P 1'
#
loop_
_entity.id
_entity.type
_entity.pdbx_description
1 polymer ?
#
loop_
_entity_poly.entity_id
_entity_poly.type
_entity_poly.pdbx_seq_one_letter_code
_entity_poly.pdbx_strand_id
1 'polypeptide(L)'
;MWRKIIFGVVVAIFLGGMVYFFSHLKKTVAPNADALKAVPLSSAVLVEVNNFSHLWNNISTKNLIWQELLNTETFQTLNSEVVVVDSILKTDKLFQKLIENNVLYISVQMSGAMNYDYLYSIAIPATIDEDKLLNRIASYSSLKPKQKLYDGATIYFARFGNKQFAYSVYQNILIGSSSVILVEDAIRQINSGVSLSDEESFRLAKQTAGKKIDANVFINFKNIPDLLSNYFSKKFTSELKSFSELASWTSLDANVHSNHLMMSGFTFTEDEKQYLSIFKNQKPQEPDFEEIIPSNVCYFSEFVFSNFEQFITSYTKYLETKGQAVRQMDKFNRFEKKYQLKVFEDVYNLLDNEAGIFFTQLLGNDIKAHSYAYFKAVDIEKLTQNLNLFAQKIARTDTLKLDTATYKNIPVYHIPYKTFLSSLFGDVFDVISQPYFIAVNDFVVFANSKKAIELYIDSYTSDYVLKNNPEYKRVADNLASEYNVMIFNNIYRSENFYKYYLVDTYHKDIEANKDVLKNFEAAVVQMSVEAPNRFFTTFYLSYNPNHHQETETLWQVDLDTTCSMRPQVFINHYTQNKEIVIQDDNNVLYLISNTGKILWKKPLSEKIMGGIKMVDAYKNKKYQILFNTSSEIHLIDRNGNYVENYPVKIPSKATAPLSLFDYDKNRKYRILIFSGTKSYLYDIKGNIVKGYEGAETKDTVFFSAKHIQRNKKDYIVITDKSGNVYIRDRRGLPRIKITNKLPANYDFYVDGGAKPEDLFLVTADTSGVVYKLYFNDLLVKQKLIEKKHLDDFNYKEINNDNKYDILLTTGNSFLAFNQDFDLILAKELEEACQKLSIDG
;
A
#
# COMPACT_ATOMS: atom_id res chain seq x y z
N MET A 1 28.98 58.56 74.57
CA MET A 1 29.69 58.30 73.29
C MET A 1 29.70 56.81 72.94
N TRP A 2 30.11 55.92 73.87
CA TRP A 2 30.12 54.45 73.70
C TRP A 2 28.80 53.80 73.22
N ARG A 3 27.64 54.23 73.73
CA ARG A 3 26.33 53.70 73.28
C ARG A 3 26.02 53.97 71.79
N LYS A 4 26.52 55.08 71.23
CA LYS A 4 26.32 55.41 69.79
C LYS A 4 27.23 54.57 68.90
N ILE A 5 28.43 54.24 69.38
CA ILE A 5 29.40 53.40 68.65
C ILE A 5 28.90 51.94 68.63
N ILE A 6 28.44 51.42 69.76
CA ILE A 6 27.88 50.05 69.85
C ILE A 6 26.64 49.92 68.95
N PHE A 7 25.74 50.91 68.96
CA PHE A 7 24.58 50.91 68.08
C PHE A 7 24.96 50.93 66.59
N GLY A 8 25.95 51.75 66.22
CA GLY A 8 26.45 51.79 64.84
C GLY A 8 27.08 50.45 64.38
N VAL A 9 27.82 49.78 65.26
CA VAL A 9 28.43 48.48 64.96
C VAL A 9 27.38 47.37 64.83
N VAL A 10 26.37 47.35 65.70
CA VAL A 10 25.26 46.38 65.62
C VAL A 10 24.44 46.58 64.34
N VAL A 11 24.16 47.82 63.95
CA VAL A 11 23.45 48.13 62.70
C VAL A 11 24.30 47.74 61.48
N ALA A 12 25.61 47.96 61.50
CA ALA A 12 26.51 47.55 60.41
C ALA A 12 26.60 46.02 60.26
N ILE A 13 26.63 45.27 61.37
CA ILE A 13 26.60 43.80 61.36
C ILE A 13 25.25 43.28 60.89
N PHE A 14 24.15 43.92 61.30
CA PHE A 14 22.80 43.54 60.87
C PHE A 14 22.59 43.82 59.38
N LEU A 15 23.04 44.98 58.88
CA LEU A 15 23.01 45.31 57.45
C LEU A 15 23.95 44.41 56.64
N GLY A 16 25.17 44.15 57.12
CA GLY A 16 26.09 43.22 56.48
C GLY A 16 25.55 41.79 56.46
N GLY A 17 24.90 41.36 57.54
CA GLY A 17 24.18 40.09 57.64
C GLY A 17 22.96 40.03 56.73
N MET A 18 22.20 41.11 56.58
CA MET A 18 21.08 41.21 55.64
C MET A 18 21.56 41.17 54.19
N VAL A 19 22.61 41.91 53.83
CA VAL A 19 23.19 41.89 52.48
C VAL A 19 23.77 40.50 52.18
N TYR A 20 24.49 39.89 53.12
CA TYR A 20 24.99 38.52 52.99
C TYR A 20 23.83 37.53 52.84
N PHE A 21 22.82 37.58 53.70
CA PHE A 21 21.64 36.71 53.68
C PHE A 21 20.79 36.90 52.40
N PHE A 22 20.58 38.12 51.93
CA PHE A 22 19.91 38.40 50.64
C PHE A 22 20.74 37.96 49.44
N SER A 23 22.06 38.12 49.48
CA SER A 23 22.95 37.64 48.41
C SER A 23 23.04 36.11 48.38
N HIS A 24 22.92 35.46 49.54
CA HIS A 24 22.89 34.00 49.67
C HIS A 24 21.52 33.44 49.29
N LEU A 25 20.41 34.09 49.67
CA LEU A 25 19.04 33.75 49.23
C LEU A 25 18.85 33.91 47.72
N LYS A 26 19.46 34.95 47.09
CA LYS A 26 19.49 35.06 45.62
C LYS A 26 20.23 33.91 44.94
N LYS A 27 21.17 33.26 45.63
CA LYS A 27 21.89 32.07 45.13
C LYS A 27 21.20 30.75 45.49
N THR A 28 20.38 30.69 46.54
CA THR A 28 19.71 29.47 46.99
C THR A 28 18.23 29.35 46.62
N VAL A 29 17.61 30.44 46.13
CA VAL A 29 16.18 30.47 45.73
C VAL A 29 16.00 31.24 44.41
N ALA A 30 16.84 30.98 43.41
CA ALA A 30 16.42 31.27 42.04
C ALA A 30 15.36 30.20 41.69
N PRO A 31 14.12 30.57 41.30
CA PRO A 31 13.19 29.58 40.77
C PRO A 31 13.87 28.87 39.61
N ASN A 32 13.72 27.54 39.52
CA ASN A 32 14.21 26.80 38.35
C ASN A 32 13.66 27.49 37.10
N ALA A 33 14.53 27.77 36.14
CA ALA A 33 14.11 28.36 34.88
C ALA A 33 13.07 27.45 34.22
N ASP A 34 12.07 28.06 33.60
CA ASP A 34 11.10 27.31 32.81
C ASP A 34 11.59 27.22 31.37
N ALA A 35 12.15 26.06 31.00
CA ALA A 35 12.70 25.82 29.67
C ALA A 35 11.62 25.86 28.56
N LEU A 36 10.34 25.76 28.92
CA LEU A 36 9.23 25.93 27.97
C LEU A 36 9.19 27.35 27.40
N LYS A 37 9.68 28.36 28.14
CA LYS A 37 9.77 29.75 27.66
C LYS A 37 10.69 29.93 26.46
N ALA A 38 11.58 28.97 26.22
CA ALA A 38 12.46 28.97 25.05
C ALA A 38 11.79 28.38 23.81
N VAL A 39 10.65 27.68 23.95
CA VAL A 39 9.96 27.01 22.84
C VAL A 39 9.15 28.04 22.05
N PRO A 40 9.44 28.26 20.75
CA PRO A 40 8.71 29.25 19.97
C PRO A 40 7.25 28.85 19.75
N LEU A 41 6.35 29.85 19.70
CA LEU A 41 4.92 29.62 19.43
C LEU A 41 4.63 29.00 18.04
N SER A 42 5.59 29.10 17.11
CA SER A 42 5.55 28.46 15.78
C SER A 42 5.86 26.95 15.81
N SER A 43 6.12 26.38 16.98
CA SER A 43 6.36 24.94 17.11
C SER A 43 5.15 24.13 16.64
N ALA A 44 5.38 23.20 15.72
CA ALA A 44 4.38 22.29 15.18
C ALA A 44 4.23 21.03 16.03
N VAL A 45 5.35 20.54 16.56
CA VAL A 45 5.42 19.42 17.50
C VAL A 45 6.31 19.82 18.66
N LEU A 46 5.92 19.45 19.88
CA LEU A 46 6.72 19.58 21.09
C LEU A 46 6.75 18.23 21.80
N VAL A 47 7.94 17.71 22.06
CA VAL A 47 8.15 16.52 22.88
C VAL A 47 8.70 16.98 24.22
N GLU A 48 7.98 16.68 25.29
CA GLU A 48 8.47 16.76 26.66
C GLU A 48 9.06 15.42 27.04
N VAL A 49 10.36 15.40 27.34
CA VAL A 49 11.05 14.20 27.81
C VAL A 49 11.37 14.36 29.29
N ASN A 50 10.70 13.57 30.12
CA ASN A 50 10.87 13.59 31.58
C ASN A 50 12.09 12.78 32.02
N ASN A 51 12.43 11.72 31.29
CA ASN A 51 13.60 10.88 31.56
C ASN A 51 14.21 10.38 30.25
N PHE A 52 15.15 11.15 29.70
CA PHE A 52 15.78 10.83 28.41
C PHE A 52 16.53 9.50 28.44
N SER A 53 17.31 9.23 29.50
CA SER A 53 18.10 8.00 29.61
C SER A 53 17.21 6.76 29.62
N HIS A 54 16.10 6.79 30.36
CA HIS A 54 15.15 5.68 30.41
C HIS A 54 14.40 5.51 29.08
N LEU A 55 13.91 6.61 28.50
CA LEU A 55 13.25 6.62 27.19
C LEU A 55 14.15 6.00 26.11
N TRP A 56 15.37 6.52 25.99
CA TRP A 56 16.32 6.08 24.96
C TRP A 56 16.71 4.62 25.13
N ASN A 57 16.92 4.17 26.37
CA ASN A 57 17.20 2.76 26.62
C ASN A 57 16.03 1.86 26.18
N ASN A 58 14.78 2.26 26.45
CA ASN A 58 13.61 1.49 26.02
C ASN A 58 13.47 1.44 24.48
N ILE A 59 13.70 2.55 23.80
CA ILE A 59 13.66 2.62 22.33
C ILE A 59 14.80 1.80 21.71
N SER A 60 16.04 2.08 22.10
CA SER A 60 17.22 1.49 21.44
C SER A 60 17.41 0.00 21.71
N THR A 61 16.97 -0.53 22.85
CA THR A 61 17.24 -1.93 23.23
C THR A 61 16.05 -2.87 23.13
N LYS A 62 14.80 -2.38 23.25
CA LYS A 62 13.60 -3.24 23.37
C LYS A 62 12.58 -3.08 22.25
N ASN A 63 12.64 -2.00 21.47
CA ASN A 63 11.61 -1.67 20.49
C ASN A 63 11.99 -2.18 19.09
N LEU A 64 11.23 -3.14 18.57
CA LEU A 64 11.44 -3.75 17.26
C LEU A 64 11.13 -2.78 16.12
N ILE A 65 10.18 -1.85 16.31
CA ILE A 65 9.91 -0.77 15.36
C ILE A 65 11.18 0.04 15.10
N TRP A 66 11.91 0.43 16.15
CA TRP A 66 13.16 1.16 16.01
C TRP A 66 14.20 0.35 15.25
N GLN A 67 14.38 -0.94 15.59
CA GLN A 67 15.32 -1.83 14.89
C GLN A 67 14.98 -1.96 13.40
N GLU A 68 13.71 -2.07 13.06
CA GLU A 68 13.26 -2.10 11.67
C GLU A 68 13.59 -0.79 10.95
N LEU A 69 13.29 0.35 11.57
CA LEU A 69 13.53 1.67 10.97
C LEU A 69 15.02 1.93 10.74
N LEU A 70 15.94 1.34 11.51
CA LEU A 70 17.39 1.41 11.29
C LEU A 70 17.84 0.79 9.95
N ASN A 71 16.97 0.08 9.22
CA ASN A 71 17.24 -0.34 7.85
C ASN A 71 17.14 0.81 6.83
N THR A 72 16.73 2.00 7.27
CA THR A 72 16.63 3.22 6.44
C THR A 72 17.75 4.23 6.74
N GLU A 73 18.23 4.97 5.74
CA GLU A 73 19.32 5.96 5.90
C GLU A 73 18.97 7.07 6.91
N THR A 74 17.73 7.53 6.89
CA THR A 74 17.21 8.58 7.78
C THR A 74 17.35 8.19 9.25
N PHE A 75 16.91 6.98 9.62
CA PHE A 75 16.95 6.53 11.00
C PHE A 75 18.33 6.05 11.43
N GLN A 76 19.19 5.59 10.51
CA GLN A 76 20.61 5.37 10.81
C GLN A 76 21.30 6.67 11.21
N THR A 77 21.02 7.76 10.49
CA THR A 77 21.55 9.09 10.80
C THR A 77 21.05 9.55 12.17
N LEU A 78 19.74 9.47 12.43
CA LEU A 78 19.15 9.82 13.72
C LEU A 78 19.77 9.00 14.87
N ASN A 79 19.90 7.69 14.69
CA ASN A 79 20.50 6.80 15.69
C ASN A 79 21.95 7.19 16.02
N SER A 80 22.74 7.51 15.00
CA SER A 80 24.14 7.94 15.21
C SER A 80 24.25 9.20 16.07
N GLU A 81 23.31 10.14 15.93
CA GLU A 81 23.27 11.38 16.72
C GLU A 81 22.91 11.10 18.18
N VAL A 82 21.89 10.27 18.40
CA VAL A 82 21.42 9.96 19.75
C VAL A 82 22.44 9.09 20.51
N VAL A 83 23.15 8.18 19.84
CA VAL A 83 24.24 7.38 20.44
C VAL A 83 25.38 8.27 20.96
N VAL A 84 25.69 9.39 20.28
CA VAL A 84 26.68 10.36 20.77
C VAL A 84 26.20 11.01 22.07
N VAL A 85 24.93 11.42 22.14
CA VAL A 85 24.34 12.00 23.35
C VAL A 85 24.35 10.99 24.51
N ASP A 86 23.93 9.75 24.26
CA ASP A 86 23.96 8.67 25.26
C ASP A 86 25.38 8.39 25.77
N SER A 87 26.38 8.42 24.89
CA SER A 87 27.78 8.24 25.27
C SER A 87 28.30 9.38 26.17
N ILE A 88 27.91 10.63 25.89
CA ILE A 88 28.22 11.78 26.74
C ILE A 88 27.55 11.63 28.11
N LEU A 89 26.28 11.24 28.16
CA LEU A 89 25.55 11.06 29.42
C LEU A 89 26.14 9.97 30.32
N LYS A 90 26.64 8.88 29.74
CA LYS A 90 27.29 7.79 30.49
C LYS A 90 28.67 8.14 31.04
N THR A 91 29.38 9.08 30.40
CA THR A 91 30.77 9.41 30.74
C THR A 91 30.93 10.73 31.50
N ASP A 92 29.95 11.62 31.41
CA ASP A 92 30.02 12.98 31.94
C ASP A 92 28.97 13.26 33.01
N LYS A 93 29.41 13.25 34.28
CA LYS A 93 28.55 13.51 35.44
C LYS A 93 27.84 14.87 35.38
N LEU A 94 28.41 15.89 34.71
CA LEU A 94 27.79 17.21 34.62
C LEU A 94 26.58 17.16 33.69
N PHE A 95 26.72 16.55 32.51
CA PHE A 95 25.60 16.36 31.58
C PHE A 95 24.58 15.36 32.11
N GLN A 96 25.02 14.29 32.77
CA GLN A 96 24.14 13.36 33.44
C GLN A 96 23.22 14.09 34.44
N LYS A 97 23.80 14.93 35.32
CA LYS A 97 23.04 15.71 36.30
C LYS A 97 22.08 16.71 35.65
N LEU A 98 22.48 17.31 34.53
CA LEU A 98 21.66 18.24 33.76
C LEU A 98 20.44 17.55 33.15
N ILE A 99 20.61 16.39 32.51
CA ILE A 99 19.53 15.72 31.78
C ILE A 99 18.65 14.84 32.69
N GLU A 100 19.20 14.09 33.64
CA GLU A 100 18.41 13.13 34.45
C GLU A 100 17.43 13.80 35.43
N ASN A 101 17.66 15.06 35.80
CA ASN A 101 16.86 15.76 36.82
C ASN A 101 15.99 16.90 36.25
N ASN A 102 16.01 17.11 34.93
CA ASN A 102 15.28 18.22 34.31
C ASN A 102 14.56 17.76 33.05
N VAL A 103 13.43 18.41 32.80
CA VAL A 103 12.65 18.19 31.58
C VAL A 103 13.44 18.71 30.37
N LEU A 104 13.64 17.83 29.40
CA LEU A 104 14.14 18.20 28.08
C LEU A 104 12.95 18.44 27.14
N TYR A 105 12.85 19.66 26.61
CA TYR A 105 11.91 19.96 25.55
C TYR A 105 12.61 19.83 24.20
N ILE A 106 11.95 19.14 23.27
CA ILE A 106 12.36 19.02 21.87
C ILE A 106 11.22 19.57 21.01
N SER A 107 11.41 20.74 20.40
CA SER A 107 10.40 21.30 19.49
C SER A 107 10.82 21.18 18.03
N VAL A 108 9.83 20.96 17.17
CA VAL A 108 10.00 20.85 15.72
C VAL A 108 9.27 22.01 15.05
N GLN A 109 10.00 22.74 14.22
CA GLN A 109 9.48 23.90 13.52
C GLN A 109 10.26 24.18 12.24
N MET A 110 9.66 24.97 11.35
CA MET A 110 10.30 25.39 10.11
C MET A 110 11.51 26.28 10.39
N SER A 111 12.64 25.97 9.79
CA SER A 111 13.90 26.75 9.88
C SER A 111 14.25 27.45 8.56
N GLY A 112 13.47 27.21 7.51
CA GLY A 112 13.56 27.83 6.19
C GLY A 112 12.33 27.48 5.35
N ALA A 113 12.33 27.82 4.06
CA ALA A 113 11.16 27.61 3.21
C ALA A 113 10.79 26.12 3.00
N MET A 114 11.77 25.22 3.08
CA MET A 114 11.60 23.78 2.81
C MET A 114 12.25 22.88 3.88
N ASN A 115 12.73 23.46 4.98
CA ASN A 115 13.49 22.75 6.00
C ASN A 115 12.80 22.92 7.35
N TYR A 116 12.78 21.85 8.13
CA TYR A 116 12.47 21.88 9.54
C TYR A 116 13.72 21.45 10.32
N ASP A 117 13.85 21.94 11.54
CA ASP A 117 14.92 21.56 12.45
C ASP A 117 14.37 21.35 13.86
N TYR A 118 15.20 20.77 14.70
CA TYR A 118 14.89 20.50 16.11
C TYR A 118 15.51 21.59 16.99
N LEU A 119 14.73 22.12 17.91
CA LEU A 119 15.21 22.97 19.00
C LEU A 119 15.16 22.18 20.31
N TYR A 120 16.27 22.19 21.02
CA TYR A 120 16.40 21.57 22.34
C TYR A 120 16.45 22.66 23.39
N SER A 121 15.62 22.57 24.43
CA SER A 121 15.72 23.45 25.61
C SER A 121 15.63 22.67 26.92
N ILE A 122 16.51 23.03 27.86
CA ILE A 122 16.56 22.42 29.19
C ILE A 122 16.91 23.47 30.24
N ALA A 123 16.25 23.38 31.39
CA ALA A 123 16.51 24.27 32.51
C ALA A 123 17.83 23.88 33.16
N ILE A 124 18.70 24.87 33.42
CA ILE A 124 19.95 24.64 34.13
C ILE A 124 19.65 24.74 35.63
N PRO A 125 19.87 23.66 36.42
CA PRO A 125 19.72 23.73 37.87
C PRO A 125 20.65 24.79 38.45
N ALA A 126 20.20 25.50 39.48
CA ALA A 126 21.03 26.48 40.21
C ALA A 126 22.34 25.90 40.78
N THR A 127 22.47 24.57 40.84
CA THR A 127 23.69 23.86 41.27
C THR A 127 24.75 23.70 40.18
N ILE A 128 24.44 24.01 38.93
CA ILE A 128 25.36 23.92 37.79
C ILE A 128 25.84 25.34 37.45
N ASP A 129 27.15 25.52 37.39
CA ASP A 129 27.79 26.77 36.99
C ASP A 129 27.80 26.89 35.45
N GLU A 130 27.30 28.01 34.94
CA GLU A 130 27.14 28.26 33.50
C GLU A 130 28.48 28.23 32.75
N ASP A 131 29.50 28.91 33.26
CA ASP A 131 30.82 28.93 32.64
C ASP A 131 31.44 27.53 32.59
N LYS A 132 31.26 26.73 33.65
CA LYS A 132 31.68 25.32 33.65
C LYS A 132 30.93 24.51 32.60
N LEU A 133 29.62 24.69 32.45
CA LEU A 133 28.82 24.00 31.44
C LEU A 133 29.27 24.38 30.02
N LEU A 134 29.43 25.67 29.73
CA LEU A 134 29.89 26.17 28.43
C LEU A 134 31.28 25.64 28.07
N ASN A 135 32.23 25.69 29.01
CA ASN A 135 33.57 25.13 28.84
C ASN A 135 33.53 23.62 28.61
N ARG A 136 32.60 22.90 29.28
CA ARG A 136 32.44 21.46 29.11
C ARG A 136 31.87 21.12 27.74
N ILE A 137 30.84 21.84 27.25
CA ILE A 137 30.32 21.69 25.88
C ILE A 137 31.45 21.95 24.87
N ALA A 138 32.22 23.02 25.05
CA ALA A 138 33.34 23.36 24.18
C ALA A 138 34.42 22.26 24.12
N SER A 139 34.60 21.49 25.21
CA SER A 139 35.57 20.38 25.26
C SER A 139 35.22 19.20 24.34
N TYR A 140 33.96 19.07 23.94
CA TYR A 140 33.51 18.06 22.97
C TYR A 140 33.56 18.56 21.51
N SER A 141 33.81 19.85 21.29
CA SER A 141 33.93 20.43 19.95
C SER A 141 35.33 20.19 19.38
N SER A 142 35.39 19.77 18.12
CA SER A 142 36.65 19.60 17.38
C SER A 142 37.38 20.91 17.03
N LEU A 143 36.71 22.05 17.20
CA LEU A 143 37.26 23.39 16.93
C LEU A 143 36.93 24.33 18.10
N LYS A 144 37.77 25.37 18.29
CA LYS A 144 37.44 26.47 19.20
C LYS A 144 36.07 27.06 18.81
N PRO A 145 35.12 27.20 19.74
CA PRO A 145 33.80 27.68 19.40
C PRO A 145 33.88 29.08 18.81
N LYS A 146 33.31 29.29 17.62
CA LYS A 146 32.98 30.65 17.18
C LYS A 146 31.84 31.16 18.05
N GLN A 147 31.75 32.47 18.23
CA GLN A 147 30.67 33.10 18.99
C GLN A 147 30.04 34.25 18.22
N LYS A 148 28.75 34.50 18.45
CA LYS A 148 27.97 35.60 17.90
C LYS A 148 27.08 36.16 19.01
N LEU A 149 27.06 37.48 19.18
CA LEU A 149 26.09 38.13 20.05
C LEU A 149 24.76 38.30 19.29
N TYR A 150 23.65 37.94 19.92
CA TYR A 150 22.32 38.08 19.37
C TYR A 150 21.32 38.41 20.49
N ASP A 151 20.65 39.55 20.38
CA ASP A 151 19.57 39.99 21.28
C ASP A 151 19.88 39.81 22.79
N GLY A 152 21.10 40.21 23.18
CA GLY A 152 21.58 40.13 24.57
C GLY A 152 22.16 38.77 24.98
N ALA A 153 22.03 37.72 24.16
CA ALA A 153 22.58 36.40 24.41
C ALA A 153 23.83 36.12 23.55
N THR A 154 24.75 35.29 24.05
CA THR A 154 25.90 34.82 23.27
C THR A 154 25.61 33.44 22.70
N ILE A 155 25.57 33.34 21.38
CA ILE A 155 25.43 32.07 20.66
C ILE A 155 26.82 31.51 20.36
N TYR A 156 27.07 30.29 20.79
CA TYR A 156 28.27 29.53 20.55
C TYR A 156 28.05 28.51 19.43
N PHE A 157 29.11 28.23 18.67
CA PHE A 157 29.09 27.24 17.60
C PHE A 157 30.07 26.12 17.90
N ALA A 158 29.56 24.90 18.13
CA ALA A 158 30.34 23.69 18.25
C ALA A 158 30.31 22.88 16.94
N ARG A 159 31.35 22.06 16.71
CA ARG A 159 31.40 21.12 15.60
C ARG A 159 31.56 19.70 16.12
N PHE A 160 30.51 18.90 15.97
CA PHE A 160 30.46 17.48 16.32
C PHE A 160 30.59 16.65 15.03
N GLY A 161 31.78 16.08 14.82
CA GLY A 161 32.13 15.45 13.53
C GLY A 161 32.06 16.45 12.37
N ASN A 162 31.20 16.17 11.38
CA ASN A 162 31.00 17.05 10.22
C ASN A 162 29.86 18.05 10.37
N LYS A 163 29.07 17.98 11.46
CA LYS A 163 27.88 18.82 11.68
C LYS A 163 28.20 19.99 12.59
N GLN A 164 27.66 21.16 12.25
CA GLN A 164 27.71 22.36 13.08
C GLN A 164 26.47 22.40 13.98
N PHE A 165 26.66 22.77 15.24
CA PHE A 165 25.60 22.89 16.24
C PHE A 165 25.72 24.24 16.94
N ALA A 166 24.64 25.01 16.96
CA ALA A 166 24.55 26.28 17.66
C ALA A 166 23.93 26.05 19.05
N TYR A 167 24.47 26.70 20.07
CA TYR A 167 23.93 26.63 21.42
C TYR A 167 24.13 27.94 22.19
N SER A 168 23.28 28.20 23.18
CA SER A 168 23.33 29.37 24.04
C SER A 168 22.88 28.98 25.44
N VAL A 169 23.50 29.58 26.46
CA VAL A 169 22.90 29.63 27.79
C VAL A 169 22.34 31.03 27.98
N TYR A 170 21.04 31.13 28.20
CA TYR A 170 20.36 32.41 28.36
C TYR A 170 19.25 32.30 29.39
N GLN A 171 19.28 33.19 30.39
CA GLN A 171 18.36 33.20 31.53
C GLN A 171 18.21 31.82 32.22
N ASN A 172 19.35 31.14 32.45
CA ASN A 172 19.43 29.79 33.03
C ASN A 172 18.75 28.67 32.21
N ILE A 173 18.57 28.88 30.90
CA ILE A 173 18.10 27.85 29.97
C ILE A 173 19.24 27.54 29.00
N LEU A 174 19.60 26.26 28.88
CA LEU A 174 20.46 25.79 27.80
C LEU A 174 19.58 25.53 26.58
N ILE A 175 19.92 26.18 25.47
CA ILE A 175 19.21 26.11 24.20
C ILE A 175 20.20 25.61 23.15
N GLY A 176 19.79 24.67 22.29
CA GLY A 176 20.63 24.15 21.23
C GLY A 176 19.85 23.75 19.99
N SER A 177 20.48 23.88 18.82
CA SER A 177 19.95 23.39 17.55
C SER A 177 21.06 23.30 16.50
N SER A 178 20.90 22.42 15.51
CA SER A 178 21.69 22.44 14.27
C SER A 178 21.39 23.69 13.42
N SER A 179 20.26 24.36 13.66
CA SER A 179 19.88 25.61 13.01
C SER A 179 20.07 26.81 13.95
N VAL A 180 20.95 27.72 13.55
CA VAL A 180 21.15 28.99 14.29
C VAL A 180 19.87 29.82 14.35
N ILE A 181 19.01 29.73 13.33
CA ILE A 181 17.75 30.47 13.26
C ILE A 181 16.84 30.06 14.42
N LEU A 182 16.77 28.76 14.74
CA LEU A 182 15.94 28.28 15.84
C LEU A 182 16.49 28.70 17.22
N VAL A 183 17.81 28.79 17.37
CA VAL A 183 18.42 29.33 18.61
C VAL A 183 18.10 30.82 18.76
N GLU A 184 18.16 31.58 17.67
CA GLU A 184 17.77 32.99 17.67
C GLU A 184 16.27 33.17 17.96
N ASP A 185 15.40 32.32 17.40
CA ASP A 185 13.95 32.30 17.71
C ASP A 185 13.68 32.04 19.19
N ALA A 186 14.39 31.08 19.79
CA ALA A 186 14.27 30.78 21.21
C ALA A 186 14.68 31.96 22.11
N ILE A 187 15.75 32.67 21.75
CA ILE A 187 16.18 33.88 22.47
C ILE A 187 15.12 34.98 22.34
N ARG A 188 14.58 35.21 21.12
CA ARG A 188 13.48 36.16 20.90
C ARG A 188 12.25 35.80 21.73
N GLN A 189 11.90 34.51 21.78
CA GLN A 189 10.76 34.01 22.54
C GLN A 189 10.93 34.30 24.04
N ILE A 190 12.09 33.98 24.62
CA ILE A 190 12.42 34.31 26.02
C ILE A 190 12.29 35.81 26.29
N ASN A 191 12.87 36.64 25.42
CA ASN A 191 12.85 38.09 25.57
C ASN A 191 11.44 38.71 25.42
N SER A 192 10.56 38.07 24.65
CA SER A 192 9.18 38.54 24.47
C SER A 192 8.34 38.44 25.76
N GLY A 193 8.71 37.54 26.67
CA GLY A 193 7.94 37.23 27.87
C GLY A 193 6.67 36.41 27.64
N VAL A 194 6.34 36.10 26.38
CA VAL A 194 5.21 35.22 25.99
C VAL A 194 5.70 33.77 25.93
N SER A 195 4.85 32.81 26.28
CA SER A 195 5.13 31.38 26.25
C SER A 195 3.92 30.60 25.74
N LEU A 196 4.12 29.35 25.32
CA LEU A 196 3.04 28.41 25.03
C LEU A 196 2.08 28.25 26.22
N SER A 197 2.56 28.42 27.46
CA SER A 197 1.70 28.38 28.66
C SER A 197 0.63 29.48 28.74
N ASP A 198 0.79 30.55 27.96
CA ASP A 198 -0.20 31.63 27.87
C ASP A 198 -1.39 31.24 26.98
N GLU A 199 -1.23 30.25 26.09
CA GLU A 199 -2.32 29.68 25.30
C GLU A 199 -3.18 28.75 26.16
N GLU A 200 -4.50 28.99 26.19
CA GLU A 200 -5.43 28.23 27.02
C GLU A 200 -5.50 26.75 26.61
N SER A 201 -5.63 26.47 25.31
CA SER A 201 -5.67 25.09 24.80
C SER A 201 -4.40 24.31 25.06
N PHE A 202 -3.22 24.95 24.89
CA PHE A 202 -1.94 24.32 25.26
C PHE A 202 -1.88 24.06 26.76
N ARG A 203 -2.30 25.01 27.60
CA ARG A 203 -2.32 24.81 29.07
C ARG A 203 -3.22 23.65 29.46
N LEU A 204 -4.38 23.50 28.85
CA LEU A 204 -5.27 22.35 29.06
C LEU A 204 -4.62 21.04 28.62
N ALA A 205 -4.06 21.01 27.40
CA ALA A 205 -3.33 19.85 26.89
C ALA A 205 -2.18 19.44 27.82
N LYS A 206 -1.43 20.43 28.31
CA LYS A 206 -0.33 20.25 29.26
C LYS A 206 -0.79 19.71 30.61
N GLN A 207 -1.96 20.11 31.10
CA GLN A 207 -2.50 19.64 32.38
C GLN A 207 -2.97 18.19 32.34
N THR A 208 -3.40 17.72 31.15
CA THR A 208 -3.82 16.32 30.95
C THR A 208 -2.67 15.36 30.64
N ALA A 209 -1.49 15.89 30.33
CA ALA A 209 -0.29 15.11 30.07
C ALA A 209 0.12 14.28 31.29
N GLY A 210 0.36 12.98 31.08
CA GLY A 210 0.77 12.06 32.14
C GLY A 210 2.08 12.48 32.80
N LYS A 211 2.14 12.40 34.13
CA LYS A 211 3.32 12.81 34.92
C LYS A 211 4.32 11.68 35.21
N LYS A 212 3.94 10.43 34.95
CA LYS A 212 4.73 9.22 35.24
C LYS A 212 5.11 8.45 33.97
N ILE A 213 5.29 9.17 32.88
CA ILE A 213 5.69 8.61 31.59
C ILE A 213 7.01 9.22 31.14
N ASP A 214 7.69 8.52 30.22
CA ASP A 214 8.99 8.92 29.73
C ASP A 214 8.93 10.16 28.82
N ALA A 215 7.90 10.24 27.97
CA ALA A 215 7.69 11.38 27.08
C ALA A 215 6.22 11.67 26.76
N ASN A 216 5.87 12.95 26.76
CA ASN A 216 4.60 13.47 26.23
C ASN A 216 4.85 14.14 24.88
N VAL A 217 3.96 13.93 23.92
CA VAL A 217 4.00 14.56 22.60
C VAL A 217 2.82 15.50 22.45
N PHE A 218 3.12 16.75 22.15
CA PHE A 218 2.15 17.79 21.87
C PHE A 218 2.17 18.12 20.38
N ILE A 219 0.99 18.17 19.75
CA ILE A 219 0.84 18.51 18.34
C ILE A 219 0.02 19.79 18.23
N ASN A 220 0.58 20.80 17.57
CA ASN A 220 -0.09 22.05 17.26
C ASN A 220 -0.69 21.98 15.85
N PHE A 221 -2.01 21.83 15.77
CA PHE A 221 -2.67 21.72 14.47
C PHE A 221 -2.54 22.98 13.65
N LYS A 222 -2.46 24.17 14.27
CA LYS A 222 -2.26 25.42 13.54
C LYS A 222 -0.97 25.42 12.70
N ASN A 223 0.10 24.81 13.21
CA ASN A 223 1.43 24.85 12.61
C ASN A 223 1.82 23.54 11.89
N ILE A 224 1.13 22.41 12.13
CA ILE A 224 1.47 21.12 11.51
C ILE A 224 1.39 21.11 9.97
N PRO A 225 0.50 21.85 9.27
CA PRO A 225 0.44 21.80 7.82
C PRO A 225 1.70 22.34 7.15
N ASP A 226 2.35 23.33 7.76
CA ASP A 226 3.59 23.89 7.22
C ASP A 226 4.69 22.82 7.22
N LEU A 227 4.78 22.01 8.29
CA LEU A 227 5.69 20.87 8.37
C LEU A 227 5.37 19.79 7.32
N LEU A 228 4.08 19.45 7.16
CA LEU A 228 3.64 18.41 6.22
C LEU A 228 3.77 18.84 4.75
N SER A 229 3.72 20.14 4.47
CA SER A 229 3.78 20.68 3.10
C SER A 229 5.06 20.33 2.34
N ASN A 230 6.14 19.98 3.05
CA ASN A 230 7.40 19.52 2.46
C ASN A 230 7.33 18.09 1.90
N TYR A 231 6.38 17.28 2.38
CA TYR A 231 6.24 15.87 2.02
C TYR A 231 5.16 15.64 0.97
N PHE A 232 4.07 16.41 1.05
CA PHE A 232 2.92 16.25 0.18
C PHE A 232 3.06 17.05 -1.11
N SER A 233 2.55 16.49 -2.20
CA SER A 233 2.53 17.17 -3.49
C SER A 233 1.66 18.44 -3.45
N LYS A 234 2.06 19.47 -4.20
CA LYS A 234 1.40 20.80 -4.22
C LYS A 234 -0.09 20.76 -4.59
N LYS A 235 -0.55 19.67 -5.22
CA LYS A 235 -1.98 19.49 -5.55
C LYS A 235 -2.84 19.29 -4.29
N PHE A 236 -2.27 18.91 -3.15
CA PHE A 236 -2.98 18.70 -1.87
C PHE A 236 -2.81 19.84 -0.86
N THR A 237 -2.32 21.01 -1.29
CA THR A 237 -2.11 22.13 -0.37
C THR A 237 -3.40 22.60 0.30
N SER A 238 -4.56 22.43 -0.34
CA SER A 238 -5.86 22.79 0.27
C SER A 238 -6.21 21.84 1.41
N GLU A 239 -6.08 20.54 1.16
CA GLU A 239 -6.35 19.45 2.07
C GLU A 239 -5.43 19.50 3.29
N LEU A 240 -4.15 19.81 3.08
CA LEU A 240 -3.20 20.05 4.18
C LEU A 240 -3.60 21.25 5.03
N LYS A 241 -4.04 22.36 4.41
CA LYS A 241 -4.50 23.52 5.18
C LYS A 241 -5.70 23.17 6.05
N SER A 242 -6.60 22.30 5.60
CA SER A 242 -7.73 21.84 6.42
C SER A 242 -7.29 21.12 7.71
N PHE A 243 -6.08 20.55 7.80
CA PHE A 243 -5.54 20.02 9.06
C PHE A 243 -5.33 21.11 10.12
N SER A 244 -5.05 22.36 9.73
CA SER A 244 -4.99 23.48 10.69
C SER A 244 -6.31 23.79 11.35
N GLU A 245 -7.39 23.27 10.76
CA GLU A 245 -8.74 23.48 11.22
C GLU A 245 -9.29 22.23 11.90
N LEU A 246 -8.50 21.18 12.11
CA LEU A 246 -8.98 19.96 12.77
C LEU A 246 -9.26 20.21 14.26
N ALA A 247 -8.26 20.75 14.97
CA ALA A 247 -8.31 21.08 16.40
C ALA A 247 -7.30 22.19 16.75
N SER A 248 -7.07 22.50 18.03
CA SER A 248 -6.01 23.42 18.48
C SER A 248 -4.75 22.64 18.83
N TRP A 249 -4.79 21.89 19.94
CA TRP A 249 -3.66 21.15 20.47
C TRP A 249 -4.08 19.72 20.82
N THR A 250 -3.14 18.81 20.65
CA THR A 250 -3.23 17.43 21.15
C THR A 250 -2.10 17.19 22.13
N SER A 251 -2.38 16.50 23.24
CA SER A 251 -1.39 15.95 24.16
C SER A 251 -1.52 14.44 24.17
N LEU A 252 -0.43 13.73 23.89
CA LEU A 252 -0.38 12.27 23.86
C LEU A 252 0.75 11.77 24.75
N ASP A 253 0.44 10.76 25.55
CA ASP A 253 1.38 10.05 26.39
C ASP A 253 1.93 8.85 25.61
N ALA A 254 3.25 8.80 25.38
CA ALA A 254 3.85 7.75 24.57
C ALA A 254 4.10 6.47 25.39
N ASN A 255 3.47 5.36 24.99
CA ASN A 255 3.69 4.03 25.53
C ASN A 255 4.37 3.15 24.45
N VAL A 256 5.68 2.96 24.61
CA VAL A 256 6.50 2.19 23.68
C VAL A 256 6.52 0.72 24.11
N HIS A 257 5.88 -0.15 23.32
CA HIS A 257 5.95 -1.60 23.49
C HIS A 257 7.00 -2.20 22.54
N SER A 258 7.23 -3.51 22.60
CA SER A 258 8.24 -4.17 21.75
C SER A 258 7.83 -4.19 20.27
N ASN A 259 6.57 -4.48 19.96
CA ASN A 259 6.07 -4.67 18.59
C ASN A 259 4.99 -3.65 18.17
N HIS A 260 4.66 -2.69 19.02
CA HIS A 260 3.73 -1.62 18.67
C HIS A 260 4.08 -0.33 19.44
N LEU A 261 3.66 0.80 18.90
CA LEU A 261 3.68 2.09 19.56
C LEU A 261 2.24 2.52 19.80
N MET A 262 1.87 2.72 21.06
CA MET A 262 0.57 3.28 21.42
C MET A 262 0.78 4.62 22.12
N MET A 263 0.04 5.63 21.68
CA MET A 263 0.04 6.94 22.34
C MET A 263 -1.40 7.34 22.62
N SER A 264 -1.69 7.76 23.85
CA SER A 264 -3.06 8.11 24.24
C SER A 264 -3.10 9.40 25.04
N GLY A 265 -4.18 10.14 24.92
CA GLY A 265 -4.35 11.41 25.63
C GLY A 265 -5.54 12.19 25.10
N PHE A 266 -5.40 13.51 24.97
CA PHE A 266 -6.52 14.40 24.66
C PHE A 266 -6.20 15.40 23.56
N THR A 267 -7.18 15.58 22.67
CA THR A 267 -7.23 16.64 21.66
C THR A 267 -8.27 17.68 22.06
N PHE A 268 -7.92 18.95 21.91
CA PHE A 268 -8.72 20.09 22.35
C PHE A 268 -9.13 20.97 21.17
N THR A 269 -10.35 21.47 21.24
CA THR A 269 -10.86 22.53 20.36
C THR A 269 -11.10 23.81 21.16
N GLU A 270 -10.96 24.98 20.55
CA GLU A 270 -11.18 26.30 21.17
C GLU A 270 -12.48 26.94 20.71
N ASP A 271 -12.83 26.77 19.43
CA ASP A 271 -14.03 27.38 18.85
C ASP A 271 -14.71 26.49 17.80
N GLU A 272 -15.83 26.99 17.29
CA GLU A 272 -16.65 26.27 16.30
C GLU A 272 -16.08 26.32 14.87
N LYS A 273 -14.91 26.94 14.66
CA LYS A 273 -14.19 26.92 13.37
C LYS A 273 -13.37 25.65 13.20
N GLN A 274 -13.31 24.81 14.21
CA GLN A 274 -12.55 23.56 14.18
C GLN A 274 -13.45 22.37 13.89
N TYR A 275 -12.99 21.47 13.02
CA TYR A 275 -13.79 20.38 12.50
C TYR A 275 -14.23 19.42 13.60
N LEU A 276 -13.36 19.08 14.56
CA LEU A 276 -13.76 18.20 15.67
C LEU A 276 -14.90 18.78 16.52
N SER A 277 -15.07 20.11 16.56
CA SER A 277 -16.16 20.73 17.31
C SER A 277 -17.57 20.32 16.82
N ILE A 278 -17.69 19.80 15.59
CA ILE A 278 -18.93 19.25 15.02
C ILE A 278 -19.44 18.06 15.87
N PHE A 279 -18.52 17.30 16.47
CA PHE A 279 -18.83 16.13 17.27
C PHE A 279 -19.11 16.44 18.73
N LYS A 280 -18.98 17.68 19.22
CA LYS A 280 -19.03 18.02 20.67
C LYS A 280 -20.31 17.58 21.41
N ASN A 281 -21.42 17.40 20.69
CA ASN A 281 -22.71 16.96 21.22
C ASN A 281 -23.04 15.50 20.87
N GLN A 282 -22.10 14.79 20.24
CA GLN A 282 -22.23 13.38 19.91
C GLN A 282 -21.67 12.53 21.04
N LYS A 283 -22.15 11.29 21.13
CA LYS A 283 -21.55 10.24 21.94
C LYS A 283 -20.78 9.28 21.02
N PRO A 284 -19.67 8.70 21.49
CA PRO A 284 -19.03 7.56 20.83
C PRO A 284 -20.04 6.42 20.64
N GLN A 285 -20.00 5.70 19.53
CA GLN A 285 -20.81 4.48 19.29
C GLN A 285 -19.94 3.39 18.66
N GLU A 286 -20.42 2.15 18.70
CA GLU A 286 -19.85 1.01 18.00
C GLU A 286 -20.42 0.95 16.57
N PRO A 287 -19.58 0.97 15.52
CA PRO A 287 -20.01 0.89 14.12
C PRO A 287 -20.02 -0.56 13.58
N ASP A 288 -20.64 -0.75 12.41
CA ASP A 288 -20.76 -2.05 11.71
C ASP A 288 -20.05 -2.06 10.34
N PHE A 289 -19.24 -1.04 10.00
CA PHE A 289 -18.57 -0.91 8.69
C PHE A 289 -17.75 -2.15 8.27
N GLU A 290 -17.26 -2.91 9.25
CA GLU A 290 -16.40 -4.07 9.00
C GLU A 290 -17.10 -5.14 8.16
N GLU A 291 -18.44 -5.14 8.14
CA GLU A 291 -19.27 -6.01 7.31
C GLU A 291 -19.22 -5.67 5.82
N ILE A 292 -18.87 -4.42 5.48
CA ILE A 292 -18.96 -3.92 4.11
C ILE A 292 -17.61 -3.50 3.53
N ILE A 293 -16.62 -3.11 4.34
CA ILE A 293 -15.31 -2.71 3.83
C ILE A 293 -14.52 -3.94 3.36
N PRO A 294 -14.02 -3.97 2.10
CA PRO A 294 -13.22 -5.08 1.59
C PRO A 294 -11.92 -5.33 2.38
N SER A 295 -11.50 -6.59 2.46
CA SER A 295 -10.26 -7.00 3.15
C SER A 295 -8.96 -6.43 2.57
N ASN A 296 -8.97 -5.97 1.31
CA ASN A 296 -7.81 -5.32 0.67
C ASN A 296 -7.81 -3.78 0.82
N VAL A 297 -8.52 -3.23 1.81
CA VAL A 297 -8.49 -1.80 2.12
C VAL A 297 -7.07 -1.35 2.49
N CYS A 298 -6.62 -0.22 1.94
CA CYS A 298 -5.35 0.41 2.30
C CYS A 298 -5.53 1.61 3.23
N TYR A 299 -6.68 2.28 3.15
CA TYR A 299 -7.01 3.44 3.98
C TYR A 299 -8.51 3.55 4.18
N PHE A 300 -8.96 3.94 5.37
CA PHE A 300 -10.32 4.45 5.58
C PHE A 300 -10.37 5.58 6.60
N SER A 301 -11.38 6.44 6.46
CA SER A 301 -11.78 7.41 7.46
C SER A 301 -13.26 7.26 7.75
N GLU A 302 -13.58 7.06 9.00
CA GLU A 302 -14.90 6.74 9.48
C GLU A 302 -15.36 7.77 10.51
N PHE A 303 -16.64 8.11 10.41
CA PHE A 303 -17.34 9.04 11.26
C PHE A 303 -18.57 8.36 11.86
N VAL A 304 -18.60 8.34 13.19
CA VAL A 304 -19.64 7.69 13.97
C VAL A 304 -20.33 8.75 14.83
N PHE A 305 -21.66 8.77 14.80
CA PHE A 305 -22.48 9.80 15.41
C PHE A 305 -23.70 9.19 16.11
N SER A 306 -23.93 9.58 17.36
CA SER A 306 -25.12 9.16 18.13
C SER A 306 -26.44 9.79 17.64
N ASN A 307 -26.37 10.91 16.91
CA ASN A 307 -27.54 11.59 16.35
C ASN A 307 -27.13 12.38 15.10
N PHE A 308 -27.53 11.87 13.92
CA PHE A 308 -27.17 12.46 12.63
C PHE A 308 -27.75 13.88 12.42
N GLU A 309 -28.98 14.14 12.86
CA GLU A 309 -29.60 15.46 12.73
C GLU A 309 -28.82 16.54 13.51
N GLN A 310 -28.38 16.21 14.72
CA GLN A 310 -27.53 17.09 15.52
C GLN A 310 -26.13 17.26 14.90
N PHE A 311 -25.59 16.21 14.26
CA PHE A 311 -24.34 16.30 13.52
C PHE A 311 -24.48 17.29 12.36
N ILE A 312 -25.52 17.18 11.52
CA ILE A 312 -25.76 18.09 10.39
C ILE A 312 -26.00 19.53 10.86
N THR A 313 -26.71 19.72 11.98
CA THR A 313 -26.88 21.05 12.59
C THR A 313 -25.54 21.65 12.99
N SER A 314 -24.69 20.86 13.65
CA SER A 314 -23.36 21.29 14.09
C SER A 314 -22.42 21.53 12.90
N TYR A 315 -22.52 20.72 11.85
CA TYR A 315 -21.77 20.89 10.61
C TYR A 315 -22.18 22.16 9.87
N THR A 316 -23.48 22.45 9.79
CA THR A 316 -23.99 23.70 9.20
C THR A 316 -23.45 24.92 9.94
N LYS A 317 -23.43 24.87 11.28
CA LYS A 317 -22.85 25.93 12.10
C LYS A 317 -21.35 26.10 11.87
N TYR A 318 -20.60 25.00 11.78
CA TYR A 318 -19.18 25.03 11.41
C TYR A 318 -18.97 25.76 10.07
N LEU A 319 -19.78 25.45 9.05
CA LEU A 319 -19.73 26.13 7.75
C LEU A 319 -20.06 27.63 7.83
N GLU A 320 -20.93 28.05 8.74
CA GLU A 320 -21.27 29.47 8.96
C GLU A 320 -20.05 30.24 9.46
N THR A 321 -19.30 29.66 10.40
CA THR A 321 -18.08 30.28 10.93
C THR A 321 -16.99 30.48 9.86
N LYS A 322 -17.01 29.68 8.79
CA LYS A 322 -16.10 29.79 7.65
C LYS A 322 -16.52 30.83 6.61
N GLY A 323 -17.68 31.45 6.77
CA GLY A 323 -18.30 32.28 5.71
C GLY A 323 -18.66 31.46 4.47
N GLN A 324 -18.67 30.12 4.58
CA GLN A 324 -18.97 29.19 3.50
C GLN A 324 -20.44 28.76 3.53
N ALA A 325 -21.13 28.87 4.68
CA ALA A 325 -22.53 28.50 4.80
C ALA A 325 -23.42 29.22 3.80
N VAL A 326 -23.29 30.54 3.59
CA VAL A 326 -24.14 31.23 2.61
C VAL A 326 -23.94 30.65 1.20
N ARG A 327 -22.68 30.37 0.81
CA ARG A 327 -22.36 29.80 -0.49
C ARG A 327 -22.82 28.35 -0.64
N GLN A 328 -22.70 27.54 0.43
CA GLN A 328 -23.09 26.14 0.43
C GLN A 328 -24.60 25.97 0.55
N MET A 329 -25.25 26.72 1.44
CA MET A 329 -26.69 26.83 1.58
C MET A 329 -27.33 27.38 0.29
N ASP A 330 -26.73 28.37 -0.38
CA ASP A 330 -27.22 28.83 -1.69
C ASP A 330 -27.08 27.75 -2.77
N LYS A 331 -25.95 27.03 -2.81
CA LYS A 331 -25.76 25.91 -3.74
C LYS A 331 -26.78 24.79 -3.48
N PHE A 332 -27.00 24.46 -2.21
CA PHE A 332 -27.91 23.43 -1.75
C PHE A 332 -29.38 23.80 -2.01
N ASN A 333 -29.81 24.99 -1.64
CA ASN A 333 -31.15 25.50 -1.93
C ASN A 333 -31.41 25.60 -3.44
N ARG A 334 -30.40 26.02 -4.22
CA ARG A 334 -30.50 25.99 -5.69
C ARG A 334 -30.58 24.57 -6.22
N PHE A 335 -29.85 23.62 -5.65
CA PHE A 335 -29.90 22.20 -6.00
C PHE A 335 -31.29 21.62 -5.73
N GLU A 336 -31.80 21.75 -4.50
CA GLU A 336 -33.14 21.30 -4.12
C GLU A 336 -34.22 21.93 -4.99
N LYS A 337 -34.14 23.25 -5.21
CA LYS A 337 -35.11 23.97 -6.05
C LYS A 337 -35.03 23.57 -7.53
N LYS A 338 -33.83 23.43 -8.08
CA LYS A 338 -33.61 23.08 -9.51
C LYS A 338 -34.19 21.70 -9.81
N TYR A 339 -33.96 20.73 -8.93
CA TYR A 339 -34.36 19.34 -9.15
C TYR A 339 -35.66 18.94 -8.42
N GLN A 340 -36.27 19.86 -7.67
CA GLN A 340 -37.48 19.63 -6.86
C GLN A 340 -37.30 18.43 -5.90
N LEU A 341 -36.23 18.51 -5.11
CA LEU A 341 -35.80 17.49 -4.15
C LEU A 341 -35.98 18.02 -2.73
N LYS A 342 -36.14 17.09 -1.78
CA LYS A 342 -36.19 17.40 -0.35
C LYS A 342 -35.14 16.56 0.38
N VAL A 343 -33.89 17.00 0.35
CA VAL A 343 -32.75 16.25 0.87
C VAL A 343 -32.92 15.92 2.35
N PHE A 344 -33.41 16.86 3.17
CA PHE A 344 -33.58 16.60 4.60
C PHE A 344 -34.57 15.45 4.86
N GLU A 345 -35.75 15.52 4.24
CA GLU A 345 -36.80 14.50 4.39
C GLU A 345 -36.43 13.17 3.73
N ASP A 346 -35.83 13.22 2.54
CA ASP A 346 -35.64 12.05 1.67
C ASP A 346 -34.28 11.36 1.86
N VAL A 347 -33.29 12.03 2.45
CA VAL A 347 -31.94 11.50 2.67
C VAL A 347 -31.56 11.60 4.15
N TYR A 348 -31.44 12.80 4.73
CA TYR A 348 -30.88 12.95 6.08
C TYR A 348 -31.66 12.23 7.17
N ASN A 349 -33.00 12.23 7.12
CA ASN A 349 -33.85 11.51 8.07
C ASN A 349 -33.76 9.97 7.97
N LEU A 350 -33.10 9.45 6.93
CA LEU A 350 -32.93 8.01 6.71
C LEU A 350 -31.50 7.54 6.98
N LEU A 351 -30.57 8.44 7.30
CA LEU A 351 -29.21 8.09 7.69
C LEU A 351 -29.15 7.76 9.18
N ASP A 352 -28.39 6.73 9.51
CA ASP A 352 -28.32 6.18 10.87
C ASP A 352 -27.21 6.81 11.71
N ASN A 353 -26.16 6.05 12.06
CA ASN A 353 -25.12 6.47 13.01
C ASN A 353 -23.69 6.42 12.43
N GLU A 354 -23.53 6.12 11.14
CA GLU A 354 -22.24 5.78 10.56
C GLU A 354 -22.08 6.22 9.10
N ALA A 355 -20.93 6.80 8.78
CA ALA A 355 -20.53 7.15 7.42
C ALA A 355 -19.00 7.16 7.27
N GLY A 356 -18.50 6.96 6.06
CA GLY A 356 -17.06 6.99 5.84
C GLY A 356 -16.62 6.98 4.39
N ILE A 357 -15.32 7.12 4.21
CA ILE A 357 -14.61 6.92 2.94
C ILE A 357 -13.56 5.81 3.10
N PHE A 358 -13.36 5.02 2.06
CA PHE A 358 -12.29 4.02 2.05
C PHE A 358 -11.67 3.87 0.66
N PHE A 359 -10.42 3.40 0.67
CA PHE A 359 -9.63 3.13 -0.52
C PHE A 359 -9.16 1.68 -0.48
N THR A 360 -9.44 0.94 -1.55
CA THR A 360 -8.86 -0.38 -1.74
C THR A 360 -7.41 -0.26 -2.24
N GLN A 361 -6.63 -1.33 -2.11
CA GLN A 361 -5.25 -1.39 -2.58
C GLN A 361 -5.16 -0.98 -4.05
N LEU A 362 -4.30 0.01 -4.31
CA LEU A 362 -4.13 0.65 -5.61
C LEU A 362 -3.28 -0.22 -6.53
N LEU A 363 -3.88 -0.69 -7.63
CA LEU A 363 -3.19 -1.41 -8.70
C LEU A 363 -2.75 -0.42 -9.78
N GLY A 364 -1.91 0.55 -9.40
CA GLY A 364 -1.45 1.65 -10.25
C GLY A 364 -1.79 3.03 -9.68
N ASN A 365 -1.89 4.04 -10.56
CA ASN A 365 -2.03 5.44 -10.15
C ASN A 365 -3.48 5.98 -10.20
N ASP A 366 -4.47 5.15 -10.55
CA ASP A 366 -5.87 5.58 -10.63
C ASP A 366 -6.56 5.49 -9.27
N ILE A 367 -6.39 6.52 -8.43
CA ILE A 367 -7.00 6.52 -7.10
C ILE A 367 -8.53 6.42 -7.16
N LYS A 368 -9.15 7.03 -8.17
CA LYS A 368 -10.61 7.13 -8.26
C LYS A 368 -11.27 5.79 -8.51
N ALA A 369 -10.60 4.91 -9.27
CA ALA A 369 -11.06 3.54 -9.49
C ALA A 369 -11.11 2.71 -8.19
N HIS A 370 -10.42 3.15 -7.15
CA HIS A 370 -10.29 2.46 -5.87
C HIS A 370 -10.90 3.24 -4.69
N SER A 371 -11.55 4.38 -4.93
CA SER A 371 -12.20 5.20 -3.90
C SER A 371 -13.68 4.87 -3.75
N TYR A 372 -14.11 4.74 -2.50
CA TYR A 372 -15.48 4.45 -2.12
C TYR A 372 -15.93 5.36 -0.97
N ALA A 373 -17.24 5.55 -0.86
CA ALA A 373 -17.86 6.16 0.31
C ALA A 373 -19.08 5.33 0.73
N TYR A 374 -19.45 5.39 2.00
CA TYR A 374 -20.63 4.68 2.49
C TYR A 374 -21.38 5.47 3.56
N PHE A 375 -22.66 5.15 3.71
CA PHE A 375 -23.52 5.66 4.76
C PHE A 375 -24.45 4.54 5.23
N LYS A 376 -24.60 4.40 6.54
CA LYS A 376 -25.59 3.49 7.13
C LYS A 376 -26.97 4.14 7.12
N ALA A 377 -28.00 3.34 6.92
CA ALA A 377 -29.37 3.76 6.78
C ALA A 377 -30.28 3.10 7.82
N VAL A 378 -31.21 3.88 8.39
CA VAL A 378 -32.27 3.36 9.26
C VAL A 378 -33.29 2.54 8.44
N ASP A 379 -33.52 2.95 7.18
CA ASP A 379 -34.37 2.25 6.21
C ASP A 379 -33.68 2.28 4.85
N ILE A 380 -32.89 1.24 4.58
CA ILE A 380 -32.07 1.14 3.37
C ILE A 380 -32.91 1.06 2.09
N GLU A 381 -34.07 0.40 2.13
CA GLU A 381 -34.95 0.28 0.97
C GLU A 381 -35.49 1.65 0.57
N LYS A 382 -36.01 2.42 1.53
CA LYS A 382 -36.54 3.75 1.29
C LYS A 382 -35.44 4.74 0.89
N LEU A 383 -34.28 4.71 1.53
CA LEU A 383 -33.15 5.56 1.15
C LEU A 383 -32.72 5.28 -0.30
N THR A 384 -32.64 4.01 -0.68
CA THR A 384 -32.28 3.59 -2.04
C THR A 384 -33.30 4.06 -3.07
N GLN A 385 -34.60 3.92 -2.76
CA GLN A 385 -35.67 4.44 -3.61
C GLN A 385 -35.57 5.96 -3.79
N ASN A 386 -35.31 6.70 -2.71
CA ASN A 386 -35.18 8.15 -2.73
C ASN A 386 -33.94 8.61 -3.53
N LEU A 387 -32.79 7.98 -3.34
CA LEU A 387 -31.58 8.28 -4.11
C LEU A 387 -31.75 7.95 -5.60
N ASN A 388 -32.46 6.87 -5.94
CA ASN A 388 -32.79 6.56 -7.33
C ASN A 388 -33.77 7.59 -7.92
N LEU A 389 -34.75 8.07 -7.14
CA LEU A 389 -35.63 9.17 -7.56
C LEU A 389 -34.83 10.46 -7.81
N PHE A 390 -33.82 10.74 -6.98
CA PHE A 390 -32.91 11.87 -7.18
C PHE A 390 -32.16 11.73 -8.51
N ALA A 391 -31.56 10.56 -8.77
CA ALA A 391 -30.90 10.27 -10.04
C ALA A 391 -31.81 10.50 -11.25
N GLN A 392 -33.06 10.04 -11.18
CA GLN A 392 -34.06 10.20 -12.25
C GLN A 392 -34.45 11.67 -12.45
N LYS A 393 -34.71 12.42 -11.38
CA LYS A 393 -35.04 13.86 -11.48
C LYS A 393 -33.87 14.67 -12.02
N ILE A 394 -32.64 14.39 -11.60
CA ILE A 394 -31.44 15.03 -12.12
C ILE A 394 -31.28 14.74 -13.62
N ALA A 395 -31.33 13.47 -14.01
CA ALA A 395 -31.19 13.06 -15.40
C ALA A 395 -32.27 13.68 -16.30
N ARG A 396 -33.52 13.73 -15.83
CA ARG A 396 -34.63 14.34 -16.56
C ARG A 396 -34.44 15.85 -16.74
N THR A 397 -34.11 16.57 -15.66
CA THR A 397 -33.96 18.03 -15.68
C THR A 397 -32.78 18.48 -16.53
N ASP A 398 -31.67 17.73 -16.50
CA ASP A 398 -30.44 18.05 -17.25
C ASP A 398 -30.35 17.32 -18.60
N THR A 399 -31.40 16.63 -19.03
CA THR A 399 -31.44 15.85 -20.31
C THR A 399 -30.29 14.85 -20.45
N LEU A 400 -29.93 14.18 -19.35
CA LEU A 400 -28.90 13.15 -19.29
C LEU A 400 -29.52 11.75 -19.44
N LYS A 401 -28.73 10.81 -19.97
CA LYS A 401 -29.13 9.41 -20.02
C LYS A 401 -28.96 8.77 -18.64
N LEU A 402 -30.02 8.13 -18.14
CA LEU A 402 -29.93 7.30 -16.94
C LEU A 402 -29.10 6.05 -17.25
N ASP A 403 -28.13 5.74 -16.39
CA ASP A 403 -27.34 4.52 -16.46
C ASP A 403 -27.73 3.64 -15.27
N THR A 404 -28.62 2.68 -15.51
CA THR A 404 -29.01 1.66 -14.54
C THR A 404 -28.58 0.30 -15.04
N ALA A 405 -28.03 -0.49 -14.13
CA ALA A 405 -27.56 -1.82 -14.42
C ALA A 405 -27.88 -2.77 -13.27
N THR A 406 -27.60 -4.05 -13.50
CA THR A 406 -27.62 -5.06 -12.46
C THR A 406 -26.34 -5.86 -12.56
N TYR A 407 -25.73 -6.17 -11.42
CA TYR A 407 -24.55 -7.03 -11.35
C TYR A 407 -24.74 -8.03 -10.21
N LYS A 408 -24.66 -9.33 -10.51
CA LYS A 408 -24.97 -10.43 -9.56
C LYS A 408 -26.31 -10.22 -8.81
N ASN A 409 -27.36 -9.82 -9.54
CA ASN A 409 -28.69 -9.51 -9.01
C ASN A 409 -28.76 -8.29 -8.07
N ILE A 410 -27.69 -7.53 -7.89
CA ILE A 410 -27.68 -6.26 -7.15
C ILE A 410 -27.91 -5.11 -8.15
N PRO A 411 -28.96 -4.29 -7.96
CA PRO A 411 -29.17 -3.09 -8.78
C PRO A 411 -28.04 -2.07 -8.56
N VAL A 412 -27.53 -1.53 -9.67
CA VAL A 412 -26.52 -0.46 -9.69
C VAL A 412 -27.15 0.78 -10.29
N TYR A 413 -27.12 1.85 -9.51
CA TYR A 413 -27.67 3.15 -9.88
C TYR A 413 -26.54 4.15 -10.13
N HIS A 414 -26.83 5.21 -10.89
CA HIS A 414 -25.88 6.29 -11.17
C HIS A 414 -26.54 7.63 -10.92
N ILE A 415 -25.94 8.46 -10.06
CA ILE A 415 -26.34 9.84 -9.83
C ILE A 415 -25.42 10.74 -10.66
N PRO A 416 -25.90 11.29 -11.80
CA PRO A 416 -25.04 12.03 -12.73
C PRO A 416 -24.83 13.48 -12.27
N TYR A 417 -24.41 13.68 -11.01
CA TYR A 417 -24.16 14.98 -10.40
C TYR A 417 -22.77 14.99 -9.75
N LYS A 418 -21.88 15.82 -10.29
CA LYS A 418 -20.43 15.74 -10.00
C LYS A 418 -20.10 15.88 -8.53
N THR A 419 -20.75 16.80 -7.82
CA THR A 419 -20.46 17.12 -6.42
C THR A 419 -21.55 16.59 -5.48
N PHE A 420 -22.22 15.48 -5.83
CA PHE A 420 -23.40 15.03 -5.09
C PHE A 420 -23.08 14.81 -3.61
N LEU A 421 -22.13 13.94 -3.28
CA LEU A 421 -21.80 13.66 -1.88
C LEU A 421 -21.18 14.87 -1.18
N SER A 422 -20.24 15.58 -1.81
CA SER A 422 -19.60 16.72 -1.14
C SER A 422 -20.50 17.93 -0.94
N SER A 423 -21.52 18.12 -1.79
CA SER A 423 -22.51 19.19 -1.57
C SER A 423 -23.40 18.89 -0.36
N LEU A 424 -23.60 17.61 -0.03
CA LEU A 424 -24.44 17.15 1.08
C LEU A 424 -23.64 17.02 2.38
N PHE A 425 -22.49 16.37 2.32
CA PHE A 425 -21.76 15.88 3.49
C PHE A 425 -20.37 16.51 3.65
N GLY A 426 -19.98 17.40 2.72
CA GLY A 426 -18.73 18.16 2.80
C GLY A 426 -17.55 17.62 2.00
N ASP A 427 -16.49 18.41 1.94
CA ASP A 427 -15.32 18.19 1.08
C ASP A 427 -14.56 16.88 1.39
N VAL A 428 -14.75 16.27 2.57
CA VAL A 428 -14.19 14.93 2.87
C VAL A 428 -14.68 13.85 1.89
N PHE A 429 -15.86 14.05 1.28
CA PHE A 429 -16.44 13.16 0.28
C PHE A 429 -16.17 13.58 -1.18
N ASP A 430 -15.36 14.62 -1.43
CA ASP A 430 -15.04 15.11 -2.80
C ASP A 430 -14.31 14.08 -3.67
N VAL A 431 -13.68 13.07 -3.06
CA VAL A 431 -13.03 11.97 -3.77
C VAL A 431 -14.00 11.18 -4.65
N ILE A 432 -15.29 11.19 -4.31
CA ILE A 432 -16.36 10.56 -5.08
C ILE A 432 -17.07 11.62 -5.95
N SER A 433 -16.91 11.46 -7.26
CA SER A 433 -17.47 12.35 -8.27
C SER A 433 -18.40 11.60 -9.23
N GLN A 434 -19.61 12.13 -9.46
CA GLN A 434 -20.67 11.46 -10.25
C GLN A 434 -20.89 10.00 -9.80
N PRO A 435 -21.38 9.79 -8.56
CA PRO A 435 -21.32 8.49 -7.95
C PRO A 435 -22.24 7.47 -8.63
N TYR A 436 -21.71 6.26 -8.81
CA TYR A 436 -22.51 5.04 -8.85
C TYR A 436 -22.77 4.57 -7.43
N PHE A 437 -23.92 3.94 -7.18
CA PHE A 437 -24.25 3.44 -5.85
C PHE A 437 -25.05 2.14 -5.87
N ILE A 438 -24.94 1.42 -4.75
CA ILE A 438 -25.68 0.18 -4.45
C ILE A 438 -26.13 0.18 -2.99
N ALA A 439 -27.11 -0.66 -2.68
CA ALA A 439 -27.50 -1.00 -1.31
C ALA A 439 -26.97 -2.39 -0.95
N VAL A 440 -26.34 -2.51 0.21
CA VAL A 440 -25.77 -3.75 0.75
C VAL A 440 -25.93 -3.73 2.27
N ASN A 441 -26.59 -4.75 2.83
CA ASN A 441 -27.08 -4.74 4.21
C ASN A 441 -27.84 -3.43 4.48
N ASP A 442 -27.53 -2.75 5.58
CA ASP A 442 -28.13 -1.46 5.94
C ASP A 442 -27.32 -0.28 5.40
N PHE A 443 -26.42 -0.50 4.43
CA PHE A 443 -25.52 0.51 3.90
C PHE A 443 -25.81 0.86 2.44
N VAL A 444 -25.66 2.13 2.11
CA VAL A 444 -25.46 2.59 0.73
C VAL A 444 -23.99 2.80 0.47
N VAL A 445 -23.45 2.17 -0.58
CA VAL A 445 -22.04 2.27 -0.97
C VAL A 445 -21.93 2.96 -2.32
N PHE A 446 -21.05 3.96 -2.40
CA PHE A 446 -20.81 4.82 -3.55
C PHE A 446 -19.40 4.60 -4.12
N ALA A 447 -19.25 4.72 -5.45
CA ALA A 447 -17.95 4.72 -6.12
C ALA A 447 -17.96 5.61 -7.37
N ASN A 448 -16.77 5.95 -7.88
CA ASN A 448 -16.61 6.80 -9.08
C ASN A 448 -16.98 6.12 -10.41
N SER A 449 -17.18 4.80 -10.43
CA SER A 449 -17.51 4.08 -11.65
C SER A 449 -18.30 2.82 -11.41
N LYS A 450 -19.06 2.40 -12.42
CA LYS A 450 -19.70 1.08 -12.43
C LYS A 450 -18.70 -0.05 -12.21
N LYS A 451 -17.50 0.04 -12.78
CA LYS A 451 -16.48 -1.00 -12.63
C LYS A 451 -15.99 -1.13 -11.19
N ALA A 452 -15.81 -0.02 -10.49
CA ALA A 452 -15.45 0.00 -9.08
C ALA A 452 -16.55 -0.65 -8.21
N ILE A 453 -17.83 -0.39 -8.52
CA ILE A 453 -18.97 -1.07 -7.88
C ILE A 453 -18.96 -2.58 -8.18
N GLU A 454 -18.74 -3.01 -9.41
CA GLU A 454 -18.66 -4.44 -9.77
C GLU A 454 -17.55 -5.16 -8.99
N LEU A 455 -16.38 -4.53 -8.85
CA LEU A 455 -15.26 -5.06 -8.06
C LEU A 455 -15.62 -5.13 -6.58
N TYR A 456 -16.26 -4.10 -6.04
CA TYR A 456 -16.75 -4.11 -4.66
C TYR A 456 -17.77 -5.22 -4.41
N ILE A 457 -18.75 -5.39 -5.30
CA ILE A 457 -19.74 -6.49 -5.22
C ILE A 457 -19.04 -7.85 -5.26
N ASP A 458 -18.01 -8.01 -6.08
CA ASP A 458 -17.24 -9.26 -6.13
C ASP A 458 -16.56 -9.57 -4.79
N SER A 459 -15.91 -8.58 -4.15
CA SER A 459 -15.32 -8.75 -2.81
C SER A 459 -16.37 -9.08 -1.76
N TYR A 460 -17.47 -8.30 -1.72
CA TYR A 460 -18.54 -8.47 -0.76
C TYR A 460 -19.22 -9.84 -0.86
N THR A 461 -19.60 -10.25 -2.08
CA THR A 461 -20.27 -11.56 -2.31
C THR A 461 -19.38 -12.78 -2.11
N SER A 462 -18.07 -12.58 -1.90
CA SER A 462 -17.11 -13.65 -1.63
C SER A 462 -16.65 -13.65 -0.16
N ASP A 463 -17.37 -12.94 0.73
CA ASP A 463 -17.05 -12.77 2.16
C ASP A 463 -15.65 -12.17 2.42
N TYR A 464 -15.07 -11.49 1.43
CA TYR A 464 -13.75 -10.84 1.50
C TYR A 464 -13.86 -9.43 2.08
N VAL A 465 -14.29 -9.35 3.34
CA VAL A 465 -14.55 -8.12 4.11
C VAL A 465 -13.73 -8.05 5.40
N LEU A 466 -13.57 -6.87 6.00
CA LEU A 466 -12.76 -6.65 7.20
C LEU A 466 -13.18 -7.50 8.39
N LYS A 467 -14.50 -7.73 8.56
CA LYS A 467 -15.06 -8.60 9.61
C LYS A 467 -14.49 -10.02 9.58
N ASN A 468 -13.99 -10.48 8.44
CA ASN A 468 -13.35 -11.81 8.28
C ASN A 468 -11.83 -11.74 8.22
N ASN A 469 -11.23 -10.55 8.30
CA ASN A 469 -9.80 -10.35 8.13
C ASN A 469 -9.04 -10.53 9.47
N PRO A 470 -8.16 -11.54 9.61
CA PRO A 470 -7.43 -11.77 10.85
C PRO A 470 -6.37 -10.71 11.14
N GLU A 471 -5.80 -10.04 10.12
CA GLU A 471 -4.83 -8.95 10.31
C GLU A 471 -5.49 -7.73 10.94
N TYR A 472 -6.62 -7.33 10.39
CA TYR A 472 -7.41 -6.22 10.90
C TYR A 472 -7.91 -6.50 12.33
N LYS A 473 -8.41 -7.71 12.62
CA LYS A 473 -8.86 -8.10 13.97
C LYS A 473 -7.76 -7.93 15.03
N ARG A 474 -6.53 -8.34 14.75
CA ARG A 474 -5.39 -8.15 15.68
C ARG A 474 -5.16 -6.68 16.00
N VAL A 475 -5.31 -5.79 15.02
CA VAL A 475 -5.19 -4.35 15.24
C VAL A 475 -6.40 -3.83 16.03
N ALA A 476 -7.62 -4.20 15.65
CA ALA A 476 -8.86 -3.79 16.29
C ALA A 476 -8.94 -4.21 17.77
N ASP A 477 -8.41 -5.39 18.14
CA ASP A 477 -8.36 -5.90 19.52
C ASP A 477 -7.57 -4.97 20.48
N ASN A 478 -6.74 -4.06 19.96
CA ASN A 478 -5.96 -3.09 20.72
C ASN A 478 -6.60 -1.69 20.77
N LEU A 479 -7.78 -1.51 20.17
CA LEU A 479 -8.46 -0.23 20.00
C LEU A 479 -9.78 -0.20 20.80
N ALA A 480 -10.34 1.00 20.97
CA ALA A 480 -11.68 1.13 21.56
C ALA A 480 -12.74 0.72 20.53
N SER A 481 -13.75 -0.05 20.96
CA SER A 481 -14.90 -0.39 20.11
C SER A 481 -15.85 0.79 19.88
N GLU A 482 -15.90 1.75 20.82
CA GLU A 482 -16.73 2.96 20.70
C GLU A 482 -15.88 4.21 20.41
N TYR A 483 -16.19 4.90 19.33
CA TYR A 483 -15.52 6.15 18.94
C TYR A 483 -16.44 7.08 18.15
N ASN A 484 -15.91 8.27 17.80
CA ASN A 484 -16.57 9.21 16.89
C ASN A 484 -15.84 9.36 15.57
N VAL A 485 -14.51 9.27 15.58
CA VAL A 485 -13.70 9.34 14.36
C VAL A 485 -12.63 8.26 14.43
N MET A 486 -12.47 7.49 13.35
CA MET A 486 -11.35 6.57 13.16
C MET A 486 -10.72 6.81 11.80
N ILE A 487 -9.39 6.97 11.80
CA ILE A 487 -8.58 6.96 10.59
C ILE A 487 -7.70 5.73 10.68
N PHE A 488 -7.79 4.85 9.69
CA PHE A 488 -7.02 3.63 9.61
C PHE A 488 -6.23 3.61 8.31
N ASN A 489 -4.98 3.18 8.39
CA ASN A 489 -4.12 2.99 7.26
C ASN A 489 -3.38 1.66 7.38
N ASN A 490 -3.61 0.75 6.43
CA ASN A 490 -2.83 -0.48 6.30
C ASN A 490 -1.54 -0.14 5.52
N ILE A 491 -0.42 -0.06 6.24
CA ILE A 491 0.85 0.45 5.70
C ILE A 491 1.36 -0.48 4.60
N TYR A 492 1.28 -1.79 4.83
CA TYR A 492 1.62 -2.82 3.86
C TYR A 492 0.92 -2.63 2.49
N ARG A 493 -0.37 -2.26 2.49
CA ARG A 493 -1.17 -2.07 1.25
C ARG A 493 -1.11 -0.66 0.67
N SER A 494 -0.35 0.26 1.28
CA SER A 494 -0.40 1.69 0.97
C SER A 494 0.75 2.24 0.16
N GLU A 495 1.62 1.40 -0.40
CA GLU A 495 2.76 1.86 -1.22
C GLU A 495 2.35 2.85 -2.34
N ASN A 496 1.41 2.46 -3.21
CA ASN A 496 0.90 3.32 -4.28
C ASN A 496 0.00 4.45 -3.74
N PHE A 497 -0.60 4.25 -2.57
CA PHE A 497 -1.38 5.29 -1.88
C PHE A 497 -0.45 6.44 -1.46
N TYR A 498 0.67 6.14 -0.80
CA TYR A 498 1.66 7.15 -0.42
C TYR A 498 2.24 7.87 -1.63
N LYS A 499 2.62 7.14 -2.70
CA LYS A 499 3.11 7.76 -3.94
C LYS A 499 2.09 8.73 -4.56
N TYR A 500 0.79 8.48 -4.42
CA TYR A 500 -0.23 9.40 -4.92
C TYR A 500 -0.24 10.75 -4.19
N TYR A 501 0.03 10.74 -2.88
CA TYR A 501 -0.02 11.91 -2.00
C TYR A 501 1.30 12.68 -1.90
N LEU A 502 2.42 11.96 -1.80
CA LEU A 502 3.75 12.53 -1.59
C LEU A 502 4.36 13.14 -2.88
N VAL A 503 5.33 14.05 -2.70
CA VAL A 503 6.15 14.56 -3.82
C VAL A 503 7.03 13.45 -4.41
N ASP A 504 7.30 13.55 -5.71
CA ASP A 504 8.01 12.52 -6.50
C ASP A 504 9.39 12.15 -5.94
N THR A 505 10.06 13.04 -5.19
CA THR A 505 11.35 12.75 -4.55
C THR A 505 11.27 11.57 -3.58
N TYR A 506 10.15 11.41 -2.87
CA TYR A 506 9.94 10.32 -1.92
C TYR A 506 9.48 9.01 -2.58
N HIS A 507 9.16 9.00 -3.87
CA HIS A 507 8.74 7.76 -4.54
C HIS A 507 9.89 6.74 -4.58
N LYS A 508 11.12 7.21 -4.81
CA LYS A 508 12.31 6.37 -4.78
C LYS A 508 12.59 5.84 -3.39
N ASP A 509 12.37 6.65 -2.36
CA ASP A 509 12.57 6.25 -0.97
C ASP A 509 11.55 5.19 -0.55
N ILE A 510 10.28 5.31 -0.98
CA ILE A 510 9.25 4.28 -0.75
C ILE A 510 9.65 2.97 -1.42
N GLU A 511 10.10 3.01 -2.68
CA GLU A 511 10.54 1.81 -3.40
C GLU A 511 11.77 1.16 -2.75
N ALA A 512 12.76 1.95 -2.38
CA ALA A 512 13.98 1.47 -1.75
C ALA A 512 13.74 0.84 -0.37
N ASN A 513 12.70 1.30 0.34
CA ASN A 513 12.36 0.86 1.69
C ASN A 513 11.05 0.04 1.72
N LYS A 514 10.63 -0.53 0.59
CA LYS A 514 9.37 -1.27 0.49
C LYS A 514 9.30 -2.43 1.49
N ASP A 515 10.37 -3.19 1.66
CA ASP A 515 10.37 -4.33 2.58
C ASP A 515 10.31 -3.89 4.05
N VAL A 516 10.86 -2.72 4.39
CA VAL A 516 10.69 -2.10 5.72
C VAL A 516 9.23 -1.72 5.94
N LEU A 517 8.61 -1.02 4.98
CA LEU A 517 7.20 -0.61 5.06
C LEU A 517 6.27 -1.81 5.19
N LYS A 518 6.59 -2.90 4.50
CA LYS A 518 5.80 -4.13 4.56
C LYS A 518 5.71 -4.69 5.97
N ASN A 519 6.74 -4.55 6.81
CA ASN A 519 6.72 -5.10 8.16
C ASN A 519 5.79 -4.34 9.13
N PHE A 520 5.23 -3.19 8.71
CA PHE A 520 4.22 -2.46 9.47
C PHE A 520 2.81 -2.84 9.01
N GLU A 521 1.96 -3.30 9.94
CA GLU A 521 0.59 -3.73 9.61
C GLU A 521 -0.32 -2.52 9.41
N ALA A 522 -0.41 -1.65 10.43
CA ALA A 522 -1.35 -0.53 10.42
C ALA A 522 -0.90 0.65 11.27
N ALA A 523 -1.34 1.85 10.85
CA ALA A 523 -1.37 3.06 11.66
C ALA A 523 -2.83 3.51 11.84
N VAL A 524 -3.22 3.82 13.06
CA VAL A 524 -4.58 4.18 13.44
C VAL A 524 -4.61 5.43 14.30
N VAL A 525 -5.57 6.31 14.04
CA VAL A 525 -5.96 7.40 14.95
C VAL A 525 -7.45 7.24 15.28
N GLN A 526 -7.78 7.11 16.56
CA GLN A 526 -9.15 7.13 17.07
C GLN A 526 -9.38 8.37 17.93
N MET A 527 -10.55 9.00 17.77
CA MET A 527 -10.98 10.14 18.59
C MET A 527 -12.41 9.93 19.08
N SER A 528 -12.60 10.12 20.38
CA SER A 528 -13.88 9.94 21.07
C SER A 528 -14.20 11.18 21.89
N VAL A 529 -15.43 11.70 21.79
CA VAL A 529 -15.88 12.82 22.62
C VAL A 529 -15.88 12.37 24.08
N GLU A 530 -15.18 13.09 24.95
CA GLU A 530 -15.12 12.78 26.39
C GLU A 530 -15.70 13.93 27.23
N ALA A 531 -15.51 15.18 26.80
CA ALA A 531 -16.22 16.35 27.32
C ALA A 531 -16.39 17.42 26.21
N PRO A 532 -17.20 18.47 26.41
CA PRO A 532 -17.27 19.56 25.45
C PRO A 532 -15.88 20.09 25.11
N ASN A 533 -15.55 20.14 23.82
CA ASN A 533 -14.25 20.57 23.29
C ASN A 533 -13.03 19.72 23.71
N ARG A 534 -13.23 18.51 24.24
CA ARG A 534 -12.16 17.60 24.65
C ARG A 534 -12.43 16.17 24.16
N PHE A 535 -11.48 15.65 23.39
CA PHE A 535 -11.58 14.37 22.70
C PHE A 535 -10.49 13.44 23.20
N PHE A 536 -10.85 12.29 23.75
CA PHE A 536 -9.88 11.25 24.01
C PHE A 536 -9.32 10.74 22.68
N THR A 537 -8.01 10.75 22.54
CA THR A 537 -7.32 10.44 21.28
C THR A 537 -6.32 9.33 21.48
N THR A 538 -6.37 8.32 20.62
CA THR A 538 -5.42 7.21 20.58
C THR A 538 -4.74 7.17 19.22
N PHE A 539 -3.42 7.14 19.21
CA PHE A 539 -2.59 6.79 18.06
C PHE A 539 -1.99 5.41 18.29
N TYR A 540 -2.12 4.53 17.30
CA TYR A 540 -1.60 3.16 17.37
C TYR A 540 -0.85 2.82 16.09
N LEU A 541 0.38 2.33 16.22
CA LEU A 541 1.22 1.84 15.13
C LEU A 541 1.64 0.39 15.42
N SER A 542 1.22 -0.54 14.57
CA SER A 542 1.53 -1.97 14.69
C SER A 542 2.68 -2.39 13.79
N TYR A 543 3.59 -3.20 14.34
CA TYR A 543 4.67 -3.85 13.62
C TYR A 543 4.58 -5.37 13.78
N ASN A 544 4.58 -6.07 12.65
CA ASN A 544 4.57 -7.53 12.59
C ASN A 544 5.26 -8.01 11.32
N PRO A 545 6.52 -8.45 11.37
CA PRO A 545 7.26 -8.88 10.17
C PRO A 545 6.77 -10.25 9.62
N ASN A 546 5.97 -10.99 10.40
CA ASN A 546 5.51 -12.33 10.05
C ASN A 546 4.08 -12.37 9.51
N HIS A 547 3.40 -11.24 9.34
CA HIS A 547 2.03 -11.24 8.79
C HIS A 547 1.98 -11.65 7.31
N HIS A 548 3.13 -11.63 6.61
CA HIS A 548 3.27 -12.01 5.20
C HIS A 548 3.12 -13.51 4.90
N GLN A 549 2.81 -14.36 5.89
CA GLN A 549 2.63 -15.80 5.66
C GLN A 549 1.33 -16.18 4.94
N GLU A 550 0.42 -15.24 4.72
CA GLU A 550 -0.66 -15.43 3.76
C GLU A 550 -0.24 -14.86 2.40
N THR A 551 0.00 -15.74 1.42
CA THR A 551 0.01 -15.36 0.00
C THR A 551 -1.16 -14.43 -0.24
N GLU A 552 -0.91 -13.23 -0.80
CA GLU A 552 -1.92 -12.23 -1.17
C GLU A 552 -2.98 -12.87 -2.08
N THR A 553 -3.93 -13.56 -1.45
CA THR A 553 -4.96 -14.31 -2.16
C THR A 553 -6.01 -13.28 -2.54
N LEU A 554 -5.84 -12.71 -3.73
CA LEU A 554 -6.78 -11.74 -4.28
C LEU A 554 -8.18 -12.33 -4.44
N TRP A 555 -8.26 -13.64 -4.67
CA TRP A 555 -9.49 -14.43 -4.70
C TRP A 555 -9.16 -15.92 -4.67
N GLN A 556 -10.10 -16.72 -4.20
CA GLN A 556 -10.09 -18.18 -4.27
C GLN A 556 -11.37 -18.66 -4.97
N VAL A 557 -11.31 -19.82 -5.62
CA VAL A 557 -12.46 -20.45 -6.27
C VAL A 557 -12.43 -21.95 -6.05
N ASP A 558 -13.56 -22.48 -5.57
CA ASP A 558 -13.74 -23.92 -5.42
C ASP A 558 -14.23 -24.52 -6.74
N LEU A 559 -13.53 -25.55 -7.22
CA LEU A 559 -13.95 -26.37 -8.35
C LEU A 559 -14.81 -27.54 -7.84
N ASP A 560 -15.55 -28.20 -8.74
CA ASP A 560 -16.41 -29.32 -8.32
C ASP A 560 -15.60 -30.55 -7.88
N THR A 561 -14.33 -30.66 -8.29
CA THR A 561 -13.37 -31.65 -7.81
C THR A 561 -11.92 -31.15 -8.00
N THR A 562 -10.93 -32.00 -7.75
CA THR A 562 -9.51 -31.70 -7.98
C THR A 562 -9.24 -31.40 -9.46
N CYS A 563 -8.11 -30.76 -9.76
CA CYS A 563 -7.71 -30.49 -11.13
C CYS A 563 -6.27 -30.94 -11.38
N SER A 564 -6.09 -31.81 -12.37
CA SER A 564 -4.76 -32.21 -12.86
C SER A 564 -4.25 -31.33 -14.00
N MET A 565 -5.11 -30.46 -14.56
CA MET A 565 -4.76 -29.52 -15.61
C MET A 565 -4.19 -28.23 -14.99
N ARG A 566 -3.07 -27.75 -15.52
CA ARG A 566 -2.55 -26.43 -15.13
C ARG A 566 -3.53 -25.33 -15.57
N PRO A 567 -3.86 -24.34 -14.72
CA PRO A 567 -4.64 -23.18 -15.13
C PRO A 567 -4.04 -22.54 -16.40
N GLN A 568 -4.88 -22.12 -17.34
CA GLN A 568 -4.46 -21.49 -18.60
C GLN A 568 -5.03 -20.08 -18.70
N VAL A 569 -4.25 -19.11 -19.19
CA VAL A 569 -4.73 -17.74 -19.36
C VAL A 569 -5.51 -17.57 -20.67
N PHE A 570 -6.67 -16.91 -20.59
CA PHE A 570 -7.48 -16.48 -21.73
C PHE A 570 -7.68 -14.96 -21.70
N ILE A 571 -7.59 -14.28 -22.85
CA ILE A 571 -7.72 -12.82 -22.90
C ILE A 571 -9.16 -12.45 -23.30
N ASN A 572 -9.82 -11.68 -22.44
CA ASN A 572 -11.09 -11.07 -22.76
C ASN A 572 -10.89 -9.96 -23.79
N HIS A 573 -11.37 -10.16 -25.00
CA HIS A 573 -11.22 -9.19 -26.09
C HIS A 573 -12.02 -7.88 -25.89
N TYR A 574 -13.01 -7.85 -25.01
CA TYR A 574 -13.78 -6.64 -24.70
C TYR A 574 -13.07 -5.75 -23.68
N THR A 575 -12.44 -6.35 -22.67
CA THR A 575 -11.85 -5.61 -21.53
C THR A 575 -10.32 -5.65 -21.49
N GLN A 576 -9.69 -6.54 -22.25
CA GLN A 576 -8.27 -6.92 -22.18
C GLN A 576 -7.86 -7.59 -20.85
N ASN A 577 -8.81 -7.86 -19.94
CA ASN A 577 -8.51 -8.59 -18.70
C ASN A 577 -8.14 -10.05 -18.99
N LYS A 578 -7.26 -10.60 -18.15
CA LYS A 578 -6.87 -12.01 -18.14
C LYS A 578 -7.91 -12.84 -17.37
N GLU A 579 -8.37 -13.91 -17.97
CA GLU A 579 -9.30 -14.90 -17.39
C GLU A 579 -8.58 -16.25 -17.30
N ILE A 580 -9.08 -17.16 -16.46
CA ILE A 580 -8.48 -18.47 -16.23
C ILE A 580 -9.37 -19.57 -16.81
N VAL A 581 -8.79 -20.42 -17.66
CA VAL A 581 -9.42 -21.64 -18.18
C VAL A 581 -8.79 -22.83 -17.48
N ILE A 582 -9.61 -23.70 -16.91
CA ILE A 582 -9.15 -24.91 -16.23
C ILE A 582 -10.16 -26.04 -16.40
N GLN A 583 -9.68 -27.28 -16.45
CA GLN A 583 -10.53 -28.47 -16.43
C GLN A 583 -10.31 -29.24 -15.12
N ASP A 584 -11.39 -29.62 -14.46
CA ASP A 584 -11.32 -30.51 -13.29
C ASP A 584 -11.12 -31.98 -13.71
N ASP A 585 -10.91 -32.86 -12.74
CA ASP A 585 -10.68 -34.29 -12.95
C ASP A 585 -11.96 -35.07 -13.34
N ASN A 586 -13.14 -34.43 -13.27
CA ASN A 586 -14.40 -34.93 -13.82
C ASN A 586 -14.68 -34.43 -15.26
N ASN A 587 -13.67 -33.85 -15.90
CA ASN A 587 -13.70 -33.31 -17.27
C ASN A 587 -14.64 -32.10 -17.46
N VAL A 588 -15.01 -31.38 -16.40
CA VAL A 588 -15.73 -30.12 -16.50
C VAL A 588 -14.73 -29.00 -16.82
N LEU A 589 -14.96 -28.27 -17.90
CA LEU A 589 -14.18 -27.09 -18.29
C LEU A 589 -14.79 -25.82 -17.69
N TYR A 590 -13.97 -25.00 -17.07
CA TYR A 590 -14.32 -23.74 -16.44
C TYR A 590 -13.66 -22.58 -17.18
N LEU A 591 -14.37 -21.46 -17.28
CA LEU A 591 -13.77 -20.15 -17.50
C LEU A 591 -14.03 -19.28 -16.27
N ILE A 592 -12.99 -18.70 -15.70
CA ILE A 592 -12.99 -17.97 -14.43
C ILE A 592 -12.50 -16.54 -14.68
N SER A 593 -13.16 -15.54 -14.12
CA SER A 593 -12.80 -14.12 -14.28
C SER A 593 -11.47 -13.77 -13.61
N ASN A 594 -10.99 -12.55 -13.84
CA ASN A 594 -9.86 -11.98 -13.08
C ASN A 594 -10.16 -11.68 -11.60
N THR A 595 -11.38 -11.99 -11.14
CA THR A 595 -11.88 -11.80 -9.77
C THR A 595 -12.28 -13.12 -9.11
N GLY A 596 -11.95 -14.27 -9.70
CA GLY A 596 -12.27 -15.60 -9.15
C GLY A 596 -13.68 -16.11 -9.43
N LYS A 597 -14.49 -15.37 -10.21
CA LYS A 597 -15.84 -15.79 -10.56
C LYS A 597 -15.85 -16.80 -11.70
N ILE A 598 -16.49 -17.95 -11.51
CA ILE A 598 -16.80 -18.89 -12.61
C ILE A 598 -17.81 -18.22 -13.57
N LEU A 599 -17.37 -17.93 -14.79
CA LEU A 599 -18.19 -17.33 -15.86
C LEU A 599 -19.11 -18.36 -16.50
N TRP A 600 -18.62 -19.59 -16.70
CA TRP A 600 -19.42 -20.74 -17.12
C TRP A 600 -18.68 -22.05 -16.82
N LYS A 601 -19.44 -23.15 -16.80
CA LYS A 601 -18.95 -24.53 -16.74
C LYS A 601 -19.42 -25.28 -17.99
N LYS A 602 -18.60 -26.18 -18.52
CA LYS A 602 -18.96 -27.04 -19.65
C LYS A 602 -18.46 -28.47 -19.41
N PRO A 603 -19.37 -29.44 -19.18
CA PRO A 603 -19.00 -30.85 -19.15
C PRO A 603 -18.42 -31.29 -20.50
N LEU A 604 -17.26 -31.95 -20.47
CA LEU A 604 -16.67 -32.63 -21.62
C LEU A 604 -16.71 -34.14 -21.38
N SER A 605 -16.78 -34.92 -22.45
CA SER A 605 -16.74 -36.39 -22.38
C SER A 605 -15.35 -36.93 -22.02
N GLU A 606 -14.32 -36.14 -22.24
CA GLU A 606 -12.92 -36.56 -22.17
C GLU A 606 -12.01 -35.42 -21.69
N LYS A 607 -10.84 -35.81 -21.19
CA LYS A 607 -9.80 -34.88 -20.75
C LYS A 607 -9.20 -34.12 -21.93
N ILE A 608 -8.93 -32.83 -21.73
CA ILE A 608 -8.18 -32.00 -22.68
C ILE A 608 -6.77 -32.55 -22.85
N MET A 609 -6.33 -32.70 -24.09
CA MET A 609 -4.96 -33.08 -24.42
C MET A 609 -4.09 -31.83 -24.51
N GLY A 610 -3.07 -31.73 -23.65
CA GLY A 610 -2.15 -30.60 -23.60
C GLY A 610 -2.77 -29.38 -22.91
N GLY A 611 -2.99 -28.30 -23.65
CA GLY A 611 -3.55 -27.04 -23.14
C GLY A 611 -4.36 -26.33 -24.23
N ILE A 612 -4.93 -25.18 -23.88
CA ILE A 612 -5.76 -24.42 -24.81
C ILE A 612 -4.92 -23.57 -25.78
N LYS A 613 -5.48 -23.26 -26.93
CA LYS A 613 -4.97 -22.25 -27.88
C LYS A 613 -6.01 -21.16 -28.04
N MET A 614 -5.59 -19.91 -27.88
CA MET A 614 -6.45 -18.76 -28.14
C MET A 614 -6.38 -18.39 -29.62
N VAL A 615 -7.51 -18.37 -30.31
CA VAL A 615 -7.59 -18.10 -31.75
C VAL A 615 -8.64 -17.04 -32.06
N ASP A 616 -8.46 -16.29 -33.14
CA ASP A 616 -9.50 -15.42 -33.71
C ASP A 616 -10.01 -16.03 -35.02
N ALA A 617 -10.92 -16.98 -34.89
CA ALA A 617 -11.47 -17.78 -36.00
C ALA A 617 -12.22 -16.93 -37.03
N TYR A 618 -12.81 -15.80 -36.59
CA TYR A 618 -13.62 -14.91 -37.43
C TYR A 618 -12.86 -13.69 -37.96
N LYS A 619 -11.58 -13.53 -37.60
CA LYS A 619 -10.73 -12.39 -37.97
C LYS A 619 -11.30 -11.03 -37.54
N ASN A 620 -12.02 -11.01 -36.43
CA ASN A 620 -12.72 -9.82 -35.91
C ASN A 620 -12.15 -9.36 -34.56
N LYS A 621 -10.98 -9.88 -34.16
CA LYS A 621 -10.34 -9.68 -32.85
C LYS A 621 -11.15 -10.20 -31.66
N LYS A 622 -12.17 -11.03 -31.90
CA LYS A 622 -12.85 -11.79 -30.84
C LYS A 622 -12.22 -13.17 -30.75
N TYR A 623 -11.78 -13.53 -29.56
CA TYR A 623 -11.03 -14.76 -29.33
C TYR A 623 -11.92 -15.94 -28.93
N GLN A 624 -11.48 -17.14 -29.31
CA GLN A 624 -12.07 -18.44 -29.01
C GLN A 624 -11.00 -19.37 -28.40
N ILE A 625 -11.47 -20.35 -27.64
CA ILE A 625 -10.69 -21.39 -26.96
C ILE A 625 -10.69 -22.63 -27.86
N LEU A 626 -9.52 -23.01 -28.37
CA LEU A 626 -9.31 -24.17 -29.24
C LEU A 626 -8.49 -25.23 -28.49
N PHE A 627 -8.96 -26.48 -28.47
CA PHE A 627 -8.24 -27.63 -27.92
C PHE A 627 -8.78 -28.93 -28.53
N ASN A 628 -8.13 -30.06 -28.24
CA ASN A 628 -8.68 -31.37 -28.57
C ASN A 628 -8.75 -32.27 -27.33
N THR A 629 -9.69 -33.20 -27.38
CA THR A 629 -9.73 -34.40 -26.55
C THR A 629 -9.21 -35.59 -27.38
N SER A 630 -9.36 -36.82 -26.87
CA SER A 630 -8.95 -38.02 -27.59
C SER A 630 -9.78 -38.21 -28.86
N SER A 631 -11.05 -37.81 -28.86
CA SER A 631 -11.99 -38.08 -29.94
C SER A 631 -12.48 -36.84 -30.70
N GLU A 632 -12.31 -35.64 -30.16
CA GLU A 632 -12.92 -34.43 -30.70
C GLU A 632 -11.97 -33.21 -30.70
N ILE A 633 -12.15 -32.31 -31.66
CA ILE A 633 -11.58 -30.95 -31.64
C ILE A 633 -12.69 -30.01 -31.18
N HIS A 634 -12.40 -29.16 -30.20
CA HIS A 634 -13.35 -28.20 -29.63
C HIS A 634 -12.92 -26.77 -29.95
N LEU A 635 -13.87 -25.94 -30.36
CA LEU A 635 -13.69 -24.51 -30.53
C LEU A 635 -14.87 -23.79 -29.88
N ILE A 636 -14.59 -23.11 -28.76
CA ILE A 636 -15.61 -22.52 -27.89
C ILE A 636 -15.36 -21.00 -27.83
N ASP A 637 -16.41 -20.20 -27.96
CA ASP A 637 -16.32 -18.76 -27.77
C ASP A 637 -16.14 -18.38 -26.29
N ARG A 638 -15.85 -17.11 -26.02
CA ARG A 638 -15.71 -16.62 -24.64
C ARG A 638 -16.98 -16.87 -23.79
N ASN A 639 -18.16 -16.91 -24.39
CA ASN A 639 -19.42 -17.08 -23.69
C ASN A 639 -19.75 -18.57 -23.42
N GLY A 640 -18.86 -19.49 -23.80
CA GLY A 640 -19.04 -20.91 -23.59
C GLY A 640 -19.87 -21.59 -24.67
N ASN A 641 -20.14 -20.94 -25.80
CA ASN A 641 -20.87 -21.55 -26.93
C ASN A 641 -19.90 -22.17 -27.92
N TYR A 642 -20.30 -23.29 -28.54
CA TYR A 642 -19.52 -23.84 -29.65
C TYR A 642 -19.59 -22.92 -30.87
N VAL A 643 -18.44 -22.77 -31.53
CA VAL A 643 -18.39 -22.23 -32.89
C VAL A 643 -19.07 -23.21 -33.85
N GLU A 644 -19.66 -22.68 -34.92
CA GLU A 644 -20.31 -23.49 -35.96
C GLU A 644 -19.41 -24.65 -36.42
N ASN A 645 -20.01 -25.84 -36.56
CA ASN A 645 -19.36 -27.13 -36.90
C ASN A 645 -18.47 -27.76 -35.82
N TYR A 646 -18.43 -27.20 -34.60
CA TYR A 646 -17.74 -27.80 -33.45
C TYR A 646 -18.71 -28.42 -32.44
N PRO A 647 -18.30 -29.49 -31.73
CA PRO A 647 -17.01 -30.17 -31.84
C PRO A 647 -16.86 -30.99 -33.13
N VAL A 648 -15.64 -31.05 -33.66
CA VAL A 648 -15.29 -31.82 -34.86
C VAL A 648 -14.81 -33.20 -34.44
N LYS A 649 -15.46 -34.26 -34.92
CA LYS A 649 -15.04 -35.64 -34.63
C LYS A 649 -13.74 -35.99 -35.34
N ILE A 650 -12.83 -36.59 -34.60
CA ILE A 650 -11.55 -37.10 -35.12
C ILE A 650 -11.79 -38.55 -35.58
N PRO A 651 -11.44 -38.91 -36.83
CA PRO A 651 -11.73 -40.25 -37.38
C PRO A 651 -11.13 -41.41 -36.58
N SER A 652 -10.03 -41.16 -35.88
CA SER A 652 -9.35 -42.11 -34.99
C SER A 652 -8.77 -41.35 -33.80
N LYS A 653 -8.66 -42.01 -32.64
CA LYS A 653 -8.25 -41.36 -31.40
C LYS A 653 -6.92 -40.61 -31.59
N ALA A 654 -6.93 -39.34 -31.19
CA ALA A 654 -5.74 -38.51 -31.16
C ALA A 654 -4.74 -39.07 -30.14
N THR A 655 -3.47 -39.08 -30.51
CA THR A 655 -2.38 -39.54 -29.64
C THR A 655 -1.52 -38.40 -29.13
N ALA A 656 -1.67 -37.19 -29.69
CA ALA A 656 -0.96 -35.99 -29.29
C ALA A 656 -1.91 -34.78 -29.17
N PRO A 657 -1.55 -33.76 -28.37
CA PRO A 657 -2.24 -32.46 -28.40
C PRO A 657 -2.15 -31.81 -29.78
N LEU A 658 -3.19 -31.07 -30.16
CA LEU A 658 -3.27 -30.41 -31.47
C LEU A 658 -2.11 -29.45 -31.69
N SER A 659 -1.68 -29.34 -32.95
CA SER A 659 -0.71 -28.33 -33.36
C SER A 659 -1.42 -27.27 -34.19
N LEU A 660 -1.23 -26.00 -33.84
CA LEU A 660 -1.88 -24.87 -34.50
C LEU A 660 -0.86 -24.08 -35.32
N PHE A 661 -1.11 -23.94 -36.62
CA PHE A 661 -0.24 -23.18 -37.53
C PHE A 661 -0.97 -22.01 -38.18
N ASP A 662 -0.31 -20.86 -38.28
CA ASP A 662 -0.73 -19.70 -39.08
C ASP A 662 0.42 -19.29 -40.02
N TYR A 663 0.58 -20.05 -41.10
CA TYR A 663 1.76 -19.99 -41.98
C TYR A 663 2.13 -18.59 -42.46
N ASP A 664 1.13 -17.80 -42.82
CA ASP A 664 1.30 -16.47 -43.43
C ASP A 664 0.91 -15.35 -42.46
N LYS A 665 0.74 -15.65 -41.16
CA LYS A 665 0.28 -14.71 -40.11
C LYS A 665 -1.01 -13.95 -40.49
N ASN A 666 -1.89 -14.61 -41.23
CA ASN A 666 -3.12 -14.03 -41.75
C ASN A 666 -4.38 -14.66 -41.11
N ARG A 667 -4.21 -15.36 -39.99
CA ARG A 667 -5.25 -16.06 -39.22
C ARG A 667 -5.96 -17.13 -40.05
N LYS A 668 -5.31 -17.69 -41.08
CA LYS A 668 -5.81 -18.88 -41.79
C LYS A 668 -5.27 -20.11 -41.07
N TYR A 669 -5.82 -20.37 -39.90
CA TYR A 669 -5.33 -21.42 -39.04
C TYR A 669 -5.41 -22.81 -39.69
N ARG A 670 -4.45 -23.65 -39.33
CA ARG A 670 -4.36 -25.05 -39.69
C ARG A 670 -4.15 -25.85 -38.42
N ILE A 671 -5.03 -26.81 -38.19
CA ILE A 671 -5.08 -27.63 -36.97
C ILE A 671 -4.61 -29.03 -37.37
N LEU A 672 -3.40 -29.40 -36.94
CA LEU A 672 -2.82 -30.71 -37.20
C LEU A 672 -3.09 -31.62 -36.01
N ILE A 673 -3.67 -32.79 -36.31
CA ILE A 673 -3.96 -33.86 -35.35
C ILE A 673 -3.20 -35.11 -35.78
N PHE A 674 -2.55 -35.78 -34.82
CA PHE A 674 -2.01 -37.12 -35.02
C PHE A 674 -2.90 -38.16 -34.35
N SER A 675 -3.20 -39.23 -35.09
CA SER A 675 -3.86 -40.44 -34.58
C SER A 675 -2.94 -41.63 -34.83
N GLY A 676 -2.13 -41.97 -33.83
CA GLY A 676 -1.09 -42.99 -33.97
C GLY A 676 0.07 -42.46 -34.82
N THR A 677 0.26 -43.06 -35.99
CA THR A 677 1.34 -42.73 -36.93
C THR A 677 0.92 -41.78 -38.06
N LYS A 678 -0.37 -41.48 -38.18
CA LYS A 678 -0.93 -40.69 -39.27
C LYS A 678 -1.43 -39.35 -38.79
N SER A 679 -1.28 -38.34 -39.64
CA SER A 679 -1.76 -36.99 -39.35
C SER A 679 -2.94 -36.57 -40.23
N TYR A 680 -3.80 -35.73 -39.67
CA TYR A 680 -4.92 -35.08 -40.35
C TYR A 680 -4.82 -33.57 -40.15
N LEU A 681 -5.06 -32.80 -41.23
CA LEU A 681 -5.01 -31.34 -41.19
C LEU A 681 -6.40 -30.76 -41.43
N TYR A 682 -6.88 -29.99 -40.46
CA TYR A 682 -8.15 -29.30 -40.51
C TYR A 682 -7.96 -27.79 -40.68
N ASP A 683 -8.90 -27.13 -41.35
CA ASP A 683 -9.04 -25.68 -41.26
C ASP A 683 -9.78 -25.28 -39.98
N ILE A 684 -9.83 -23.97 -39.71
CA ILE A 684 -10.51 -23.44 -38.51
C ILE A 684 -12.04 -23.61 -38.52
N LYS A 685 -12.63 -24.06 -39.64
CA LYS A 685 -14.05 -24.38 -39.75
C LYS A 685 -14.32 -25.87 -39.54
N GLY A 686 -13.29 -26.66 -39.26
CA GLY A 686 -13.40 -28.09 -39.06
C GLY A 686 -13.34 -28.94 -40.32
N ASN A 687 -13.05 -28.36 -41.50
CA ASN A 687 -12.95 -29.13 -42.74
C ASN A 687 -11.54 -29.69 -42.95
N ILE A 688 -11.44 -30.89 -43.52
CA ILE A 688 -10.15 -31.45 -43.95
C ILE A 688 -9.58 -30.57 -45.08
N VAL A 689 -8.31 -30.20 -44.95
CA VAL A 689 -7.61 -29.35 -45.91
C VAL A 689 -7.28 -30.15 -47.18
N LYS A 690 -7.92 -29.78 -48.29
CA LYS A 690 -7.60 -30.36 -49.61
C LYS A 690 -6.16 -30.04 -50.00
N GLY A 691 -5.41 -31.06 -50.45
CA GLY A 691 -4.01 -30.94 -50.83
C GLY A 691 -2.99 -31.15 -49.71
N TYR A 692 -3.45 -31.48 -48.50
CA TYR A 692 -2.58 -32.07 -47.48
C TYR A 692 -2.45 -33.58 -47.75
N GLU A 693 -1.21 -34.05 -47.96
CA GLU A 693 -0.92 -35.44 -48.32
C GLU A 693 -0.75 -36.34 -47.08
N GLY A 694 -0.63 -35.73 -45.89
CA GLY A 694 -0.45 -36.46 -44.63
C GLY A 694 1.02 -36.70 -44.30
N ALA A 695 1.43 -36.34 -43.09
CA ALA A 695 2.65 -36.85 -42.51
C ALA A 695 2.40 -38.26 -41.93
N GLU A 696 3.31 -39.19 -42.25
CA GLU A 696 3.35 -40.53 -41.65
C GLU A 696 4.66 -40.72 -40.89
N THR A 697 4.57 -41.31 -39.70
CA THR A 697 5.71 -41.65 -38.84
C THR A 697 5.83 -43.17 -38.68
N LYS A 698 7.01 -43.63 -38.23
CA LYS A 698 7.26 -45.05 -37.97
C LYS A 698 6.64 -45.52 -36.66
N ASP A 699 6.49 -44.62 -35.70
CA ASP A 699 5.88 -44.90 -34.40
C ASP A 699 4.90 -43.78 -34.01
N THR A 700 4.15 -44.00 -32.94
CA THR A 700 3.11 -43.10 -32.42
C THR A 700 3.69 -41.75 -32.03
N VAL A 701 3.00 -40.68 -32.39
CA VAL A 701 3.32 -39.31 -31.98
C VAL A 701 2.56 -38.95 -30.70
N PHE A 702 3.27 -38.48 -29.68
CA PHE A 702 2.70 -38.04 -28.38
C PHE A 702 2.79 -36.54 -28.12
N PHE A 703 3.71 -35.84 -28.79
CA PHE A 703 3.91 -34.40 -28.62
C PHE A 703 3.39 -33.62 -29.83
N SER A 704 3.00 -32.36 -29.61
CA SER A 704 2.56 -31.49 -30.70
C SER A 704 3.71 -31.21 -31.67
N ALA A 705 3.43 -31.25 -32.96
CA ALA A 705 4.37 -30.82 -33.98
C ALA A 705 4.65 -29.31 -33.87
N LYS A 706 5.87 -28.92 -34.18
CA LYS A 706 6.29 -27.50 -34.16
C LYS A 706 6.43 -26.99 -35.60
N HIS A 707 5.93 -25.79 -35.87
CA HIS A 707 6.09 -25.13 -37.16
C HIS A 707 7.09 -23.98 -37.03
N ILE A 708 8.01 -23.91 -37.99
CA ILE A 708 8.90 -22.78 -38.16
C ILE A 708 9.03 -22.43 -39.64
N GLN A 709 9.12 -21.13 -39.92
CA GLN A 709 9.39 -20.62 -41.26
C GLN A 709 10.79 -19.98 -41.30
N ARG A 710 11.60 -20.40 -42.27
CA ARG A 710 12.91 -19.80 -42.59
C ARG A 710 13.07 -19.73 -44.10
N ASN A 711 13.52 -18.57 -44.60
CA ASN A 711 13.68 -18.31 -46.03
C ASN A 711 12.43 -18.65 -46.86
N LYS A 712 11.25 -18.25 -46.38
CA LYS A 712 9.92 -18.51 -47.00
C LYS A 712 9.56 -20.00 -47.18
N LYS A 713 10.29 -20.91 -46.52
CA LYS A 713 10.00 -22.35 -46.48
C LYS A 713 9.48 -22.71 -45.10
N ASP A 714 8.45 -23.55 -45.07
CA ASP A 714 7.89 -24.10 -43.83
C ASP A 714 8.51 -25.44 -43.50
N TYR A 715 8.77 -25.61 -42.21
CA TYR A 715 9.29 -26.82 -41.62
C TYR A 715 8.33 -27.22 -40.50
N ILE A 716 7.68 -28.37 -40.66
CA ILE A 716 6.88 -29.01 -39.61
C ILE A 716 7.75 -30.10 -39.01
N VAL A 717 8.12 -29.93 -37.75
CA VAL A 717 9.01 -30.82 -37.00
C VAL A 717 8.16 -31.72 -36.12
N ILE A 718 8.40 -33.03 -36.20
CA ILE A 718 7.65 -34.08 -35.52
C ILE A 718 8.64 -35.05 -34.88
N THR A 719 8.35 -35.51 -33.67
CA THR A 719 9.06 -36.62 -33.02
C THR A 719 8.07 -37.75 -32.72
N ASP A 720 8.53 -39.00 -32.85
CA ASP A 720 7.74 -40.17 -32.45
C ASP A 720 8.27 -40.83 -31.16
N LYS A 721 7.49 -41.76 -30.60
CA LYS A 721 7.80 -42.50 -29.37
C LYS A 721 9.16 -43.22 -29.43
N SER A 722 9.57 -43.65 -30.61
CA SER A 722 10.86 -44.33 -30.86
C SER A 722 12.03 -43.37 -31.03
N GLY A 723 11.80 -42.07 -30.84
CA GLY A 723 12.78 -41.00 -30.92
C GLY A 723 13.13 -40.56 -32.34
N ASN A 724 12.42 -41.04 -33.37
CA ASN A 724 12.69 -40.62 -34.74
C ASN A 724 12.19 -39.18 -34.95
N VAL A 725 12.98 -38.39 -35.66
CA VAL A 725 12.67 -37.00 -35.99
C VAL A 725 12.30 -36.87 -37.47
N TYR A 726 11.21 -36.18 -37.75
CA TYR A 726 10.73 -35.94 -39.11
C TYR A 726 10.58 -34.43 -39.34
N ILE A 727 11.19 -33.95 -40.42
CA ILE A 727 11.03 -32.56 -40.85
C ILE A 727 10.28 -32.56 -42.19
N ARG A 728 9.05 -32.04 -42.16
CA ARG A 728 8.10 -32.06 -43.28
C ARG A 728 7.83 -30.66 -43.82
N ASP A 729 7.33 -30.59 -45.05
CA ASP A 729 6.75 -29.37 -45.61
C ASP A 729 5.28 -29.17 -45.21
N ARG A 730 4.69 -28.03 -45.59
CA ARG A 730 3.28 -27.69 -45.32
C ARG A 730 2.24 -28.68 -45.88
N ARG A 731 2.62 -29.57 -46.81
CA ARG A 731 1.77 -30.65 -47.36
C ARG A 731 1.93 -31.96 -46.59
N GLY A 732 2.87 -32.05 -45.65
CA GLY A 732 3.21 -33.27 -44.92
C GLY A 732 4.33 -34.09 -45.55
N LEU A 733 4.90 -33.63 -46.67
CA LEU A 733 5.94 -34.36 -47.40
C LEU A 733 7.33 -34.20 -46.76
N PRO A 734 8.22 -35.20 -46.83
CA PRO A 734 9.58 -35.07 -46.30
C PRO A 734 10.34 -33.88 -46.92
N ARG A 735 10.98 -33.09 -46.06
CA ARG A 735 11.75 -31.89 -46.46
C ARG A 735 13.24 -32.01 -46.11
N ILE A 736 13.56 -32.52 -44.93
CA ILE A 736 14.93 -32.80 -44.48
C ILE A 736 14.98 -34.21 -43.93
N LYS A 737 16.03 -34.95 -44.28
CA LYS A 737 16.29 -36.29 -43.74
C LYS A 737 17.15 -36.16 -42.49
N ILE A 738 16.63 -36.64 -41.37
CA ILE A 738 17.32 -36.73 -40.09
C ILE A 738 17.53 -38.22 -39.78
N THR A 739 18.75 -38.60 -39.42
CA THR A 739 19.09 -39.98 -39.08
C THR A 739 19.30 -40.17 -37.59
N ASN A 740 19.71 -39.12 -36.89
CA ASN A 740 19.80 -39.13 -35.43
C ASN A 740 18.41 -39.17 -34.78
N LYS A 741 18.41 -39.67 -33.54
CA LYS A 741 17.22 -39.77 -32.70
C LYS A 741 17.32 -38.83 -31.51
N LEU A 742 16.17 -38.45 -30.99
CA LEU A 742 16.03 -37.73 -29.73
C LEU A 742 15.34 -38.61 -28.69
N PRO A 743 15.61 -38.41 -27.39
CA PRO A 743 14.77 -39.01 -26.35
C PRO A 743 13.33 -38.51 -26.48
N ALA A 744 12.37 -39.37 -26.13
CA ALA A 744 10.94 -39.08 -26.20
C ALA A 744 10.29 -38.96 -24.81
N ASN A 745 11.10 -38.57 -23.80
CA ASN A 745 10.66 -38.44 -22.41
C ASN A 745 9.92 -37.12 -22.15
N TYR A 746 10.38 -36.03 -22.77
CA TYR A 746 9.80 -34.69 -22.66
C TYR A 746 9.48 -34.13 -24.05
N ASP A 747 8.69 -33.05 -24.09
CA ASP A 747 8.47 -32.30 -25.33
C ASP A 747 9.81 -31.71 -25.82
N PHE A 748 9.84 -31.32 -27.10
CA PHE A 748 10.98 -30.68 -27.72
C PHE A 748 10.66 -29.25 -28.13
N TYR A 749 11.69 -28.42 -28.22
CA TYR A 749 11.58 -27.04 -28.71
C TYR A 749 12.43 -26.87 -29.96
N VAL A 750 12.09 -25.88 -30.78
CA VAL A 750 12.83 -25.55 -32.00
C VAL A 750 13.34 -24.12 -31.85
N ASP A 751 14.64 -23.95 -32.01
CA ASP A 751 15.32 -22.65 -31.91
C ASP A 751 16.47 -22.59 -32.92
N GLY A 752 17.15 -21.44 -33.00
CA GLY A 752 18.33 -21.22 -33.82
C GLY A 752 18.21 -20.03 -34.77
N GLY A 753 19.27 -19.88 -35.56
CA GLY A 753 19.52 -18.69 -36.38
C GLY A 753 18.57 -18.44 -37.55
N ALA A 754 18.95 -17.47 -38.38
CA ALA A 754 18.19 -17.08 -39.56
C ALA A 754 18.22 -18.12 -40.68
N LYS A 755 19.25 -18.99 -40.72
CA LYS A 755 19.38 -20.01 -41.76
C LYS A 755 18.81 -21.35 -41.28
N PRO A 756 18.27 -22.17 -42.20
CA PRO A 756 17.78 -23.51 -41.85
C PRO A 756 18.84 -24.40 -41.19
N GLU A 757 20.11 -24.32 -41.60
CA GLU A 757 21.20 -25.09 -41.00
C GLU A 757 21.51 -24.71 -39.55
N ASP A 758 21.17 -23.49 -39.13
CA ASP A 758 21.38 -23.01 -37.76
C ASP A 758 20.24 -23.45 -36.83
N LEU A 759 19.15 -24.02 -37.36
CA LEU A 759 18.03 -24.49 -36.57
C LEU A 759 18.37 -25.80 -35.88
N PHE A 760 17.94 -25.93 -34.63
CA PHE A 760 18.06 -27.15 -33.85
C PHE A 760 16.81 -27.44 -33.03
N LEU A 761 16.64 -28.70 -32.72
CA LEU A 761 15.69 -29.20 -31.73
C LEU A 761 16.42 -29.32 -30.40
N VAL A 762 15.79 -28.93 -29.29
CA VAL A 762 16.33 -29.12 -27.95
C VAL A 762 15.34 -29.88 -27.06
N THR A 763 15.85 -30.89 -26.34
CA THR A 763 15.10 -31.71 -25.38
C THR A 763 16.05 -32.38 -24.38
N ALA A 764 15.54 -33.15 -23.43
CA ALA A 764 16.33 -33.89 -22.45
C ALA A 764 15.87 -35.34 -22.30
N ASP A 765 16.69 -36.17 -21.64
CA ASP A 765 16.28 -37.47 -21.12
C ASP A 765 16.12 -37.45 -19.60
N THR A 766 15.57 -38.54 -19.04
CA THR A 766 15.30 -38.65 -17.60
C THR A 766 16.56 -38.68 -16.74
N SER A 767 17.75 -38.84 -17.32
CA SER A 767 19.04 -38.78 -16.62
C SER A 767 19.65 -37.38 -16.60
N GLY A 768 18.97 -36.39 -17.21
CA GLY A 768 19.44 -35.01 -17.25
C GLY A 768 20.47 -34.72 -18.34
N VAL A 769 20.56 -35.57 -19.36
CA VAL A 769 21.31 -35.25 -20.57
C VAL A 769 20.41 -34.42 -21.48
N VAL A 770 20.91 -33.25 -21.86
CA VAL A 770 20.25 -32.35 -22.81
C VAL A 770 20.82 -32.58 -24.20
N TYR A 771 19.94 -32.66 -25.19
CA TYR A 771 20.24 -32.95 -26.58
C TYR A 771 19.89 -31.74 -27.44
N LYS A 772 20.82 -31.34 -28.31
CA LYS A 772 20.60 -30.38 -29.39
C LYS A 772 20.82 -31.08 -30.73
N LEU A 773 19.75 -31.25 -31.50
CA LEU A 773 19.80 -31.87 -32.83
C LEU A 773 19.53 -30.83 -33.91
N TYR A 774 20.57 -30.48 -34.65
CA TYR A 774 20.51 -29.51 -35.73
C TYR A 774 19.83 -30.09 -36.98
N PHE A 775 19.27 -29.22 -37.81
CA PHE A 775 18.62 -29.59 -39.07
C PHE A 775 19.60 -30.16 -40.10
N ASN A 776 20.90 -29.94 -39.93
CA ASN A 776 21.95 -30.60 -40.70
C ASN A 776 22.32 -32.00 -40.16
N ASP A 777 21.52 -32.54 -39.23
CA ASP A 777 21.69 -33.84 -38.56
C ASP A 777 22.90 -33.91 -37.60
N LEU A 778 23.49 -32.76 -37.22
CA LEU A 778 24.48 -32.72 -36.15
C LEU A 778 23.79 -32.87 -34.78
N LEU A 779 24.22 -33.85 -33.99
CA LEU A 779 23.75 -34.07 -32.62
C LEU A 779 24.80 -33.65 -31.59
N VAL A 780 24.45 -32.70 -30.73
CA VAL A 780 25.22 -32.30 -29.56
C VAL A 780 24.49 -32.77 -28.31
N LYS A 781 25.21 -33.31 -27.32
CA LYS A 781 24.64 -33.74 -26.04
C LYS A 781 25.52 -33.33 -24.89
N GLN A 782 24.92 -32.91 -23.78
CA GLN A 782 25.61 -32.50 -22.56
C GLN A 782 24.82 -32.97 -21.34
N LYS A 783 25.51 -33.60 -20.38
CA LYS A 783 24.91 -33.92 -19.08
C LYS A 783 24.98 -32.66 -18.20
N LEU A 784 23.84 -32.17 -17.74
CA LEU A 784 23.77 -30.92 -16.95
C LEU A 784 23.50 -31.12 -15.47
N ILE A 785 22.98 -32.29 -15.09
CA ILE A 785 22.71 -32.62 -13.68
C ILE A 785 23.30 -33.98 -13.32
N GLU A 786 23.79 -34.12 -12.09
CA GLU A 786 24.32 -35.39 -11.57
C GLU A 786 23.26 -36.29 -10.91
N LYS A 787 22.07 -35.72 -10.61
CA LYS A 787 20.96 -36.46 -9.98
C LYS A 787 20.41 -37.54 -10.91
N LYS A 788 19.85 -38.61 -10.32
CA LYS A 788 19.37 -39.80 -11.05
C LYS A 788 18.05 -39.61 -11.80
N HIS A 789 17.33 -38.50 -11.57
CA HIS A 789 16.05 -38.26 -12.22
C HIS A 789 15.80 -36.76 -12.47
N LEU A 790 15.47 -36.43 -13.71
CA LEU A 790 14.89 -35.15 -14.12
C LEU A 790 13.36 -35.24 -13.95
N ASP A 791 12.72 -34.25 -13.34
CA ASP A 791 11.26 -34.23 -13.15
C ASP A 791 10.55 -33.46 -14.27
N ASP A 792 11.13 -32.34 -14.70
CA ASP A 792 10.58 -31.50 -15.77
C ASP A 792 11.70 -30.88 -16.62
N PHE A 793 11.40 -30.64 -17.90
CA PHE A 793 12.27 -29.98 -18.87
C PHE A 793 11.51 -28.87 -19.57
N ASN A 794 12.02 -27.65 -19.53
CA ASN A 794 11.47 -26.50 -20.24
C ASN A 794 12.56 -25.72 -20.98
N TYR A 795 12.16 -24.95 -21.99
CA TYR A 795 13.04 -24.08 -22.76
C TYR A 795 12.39 -22.71 -22.97
N LYS A 796 12.85 -21.70 -22.22
CA LYS A 796 12.23 -20.38 -22.15
C LYS A 796 13.22 -19.32 -21.67
N GLU A 797 12.96 -18.07 -21.99
CA GLU A 797 13.71 -16.91 -21.51
C GLU A 797 13.43 -16.67 -20.02
N ILE A 798 14.47 -16.54 -19.20
CA ILE A 798 14.33 -16.27 -17.76
C ILE A 798 15.03 -14.98 -17.29
N ASN A 799 15.96 -14.45 -18.07
CA ASN A 799 16.81 -13.32 -17.70
C ASN A 799 16.55 -12.06 -18.57
N ASN A 800 15.50 -12.09 -19.41
CA ASN A 800 15.12 -11.02 -20.34
C ASN A 800 16.23 -10.60 -21.33
N ASP A 801 17.16 -11.49 -21.69
CA ASP A 801 18.24 -11.23 -22.64
C ASP A 801 17.86 -11.48 -24.12
N ASN A 802 16.58 -11.75 -24.39
CA ASN A 802 16.00 -12.19 -25.67
C ASN A 802 16.55 -13.52 -26.19
N LYS A 803 17.11 -14.38 -25.32
CA LYS A 803 17.49 -15.75 -25.63
C LYS A 803 16.75 -16.73 -24.72
N TYR A 804 16.55 -17.93 -25.24
CA TYR A 804 15.94 -19.01 -24.47
C TYR A 804 16.99 -19.82 -23.72
N ASP A 805 16.66 -20.14 -22.48
CA ASP A 805 17.47 -20.89 -21.54
C ASP A 805 16.88 -22.28 -21.31
N ILE A 806 17.75 -23.23 -20.97
CA ILE A 806 17.40 -24.60 -20.62
C ILE A 806 17.04 -24.64 -19.14
N LEU A 807 15.83 -25.07 -18.84
CA LEU A 807 15.30 -25.12 -17.48
C LEU A 807 15.08 -26.57 -17.05
N LEU A 808 15.72 -26.96 -15.95
CA LEU A 808 15.68 -28.31 -15.41
C LEU A 808 15.15 -28.28 -13.96
N THR A 809 14.21 -29.17 -13.66
CA THR A 809 13.69 -29.37 -12.30
C THR A 809 14.04 -30.75 -11.79
N THR A 810 14.56 -30.83 -10.57
CA THR A 810 14.93 -32.11 -9.95
C THR A 810 14.75 -32.08 -8.42
N GLY A 811 13.68 -32.71 -7.96
CA GLY A 811 13.14 -32.64 -6.60
C GLY A 811 12.81 -31.20 -6.22
N ASN A 812 13.54 -30.70 -5.24
CA ASN A 812 13.43 -29.33 -4.75
C ASN A 812 14.34 -28.36 -5.51
N SER A 813 15.09 -28.80 -6.51
CA SER A 813 16.07 -27.94 -7.19
C SER A 813 15.53 -27.44 -8.53
N PHE A 814 15.69 -26.14 -8.77
CA PHE A 814 15.48 -25.46 -10.05
C PHE A 814 16.81 -24.97 -10.60
N LEU A 815 17.13 -25.36 -11.83
CA LEU A 815 18.38 -25.02 -12.50
C LEU A 815 18.10 -24.43 -13.88
N ALA A 816 18.78 -23.35 -14.22
CA ALA A 816 18.72 -22.74 -15.54
C ALA A 816 20.12 -22.64 -16.15
N PHE A 817 20.22 -23.03 -17.42
CA PHE A 817 21.46 -23.01 -18.19
C PHE A 817 21.26 -22.21 -19.47
N ASN A 818 22.30 -21.48 -19.89
CA ASN A 818 22.28 -20.81 -21.18
C ASN A 818 22.33 -21.84 -22.32
N GLN A 819 22.27 -21.36 -23.55
CA GLN A 819 22.37 -22.22 -24.74
C GLN A 819 23.75 -22.90 -24.89
N ASP A 820 24.80 -22.36 -24.27
CA ASP A 820 26.13 -22.94 -24.27
C ASP A 820 26.33 -23.96 -23.13
N PHE A 821 25.26 -24.28 -22.40
CA PHE A 821 25.21 -25.18 -21.26
C PHE A 821 25.87 -24.67 -19.96
N ASP A 822 26.17 -23.38 -19.87
CA ASP A 822 26.64 -22.77 -18.63
C ASP A 822 25.47 -22.51 -17.69
N LEU A 823 25.67 -22.82 -16.41
CA LEU A 823 24.69 -22.55 -15.36
C LEU A 823 24.52 -21.03 -15.18
N ILE A 824 23.30 -20.53 -15.35
CA ILE A 824 22.93 -19.13 -15.09
C ILE A 824 22.33 -18.98 -13.70
N LEU A 825 21.51 -19.95 -13.27
CA LEU A 825 20.77 -19.88 -12.02
C LEU A 825 20.63 -21.26 -11.40
N ALA A 826 20.81 -21.34 -10.09
CA ALA A 826 20.47 -22.51 -9.29
C ALA A 826 19.72 -22.05 -8.03
N LYS A 827 18.56 -22.65 -7.76
CA LYS A 827 17.74 -22.34 -6.59
C LYS A 827 17.18 -23.62 -5.99
N GLU A 828 17.22 -23.73 -4.67
CA GLU A 828 16.44 -24.73 -3.94
C GLU A 828 15.10 -24.15 -3.50
N LEU A 829 14.06 -24.96 -3.63
CA LEU A 829 12.69 -24.69 -3.22
C LEU A 829 12.42 -25.42 -1.90
N GLU A 830 11.57 -24.86 -1.06
CA GLU A 830 11.21 -25.48 0.22
C GLU A 830 10.50 -26.82 0.03
N GLU A 831 9.75 -26.96 -1.08
CA GLU A 831 9.05 -28.19 -1.45
C GLU A 831 9.36 -28.61 -2.90
N ALA A 832 9.14 -29.90 -3.18
CA ALA A 832 9.39 -30.48 -4.49
C ALA A 832 8.39 -29.93 -5.52
N CYS A 833 8.90 -29.22 -6.54
CA CYS A 833 8.07 -28.71 -7.62
C CYS A 833 7.89 -29.82 -8.66
N GLN A 834 6.70 -30.43 -8.73
CA GLN A 834 6.44 -31.48 -9.71
C GLN A 834 6.45 -30.96 -11.15
N LYS A 835 6.09 -29.69 -11.37
CA LYS A 835 5.84 -29.10 -12.70
C LYS A 835 5.89 -27.56 -12.64
N LEU A 836 6.80 -26.92 -13.36
CA LEU A 836 6.95 -25.46 -13.36
C LEU A 836 5.93 -24.78 -14.28
N SER A 837 5.26 -23.75 -13.75
CA SER A 837 4.49 -22.77 -14.52
C SER A 837 5.22 -21.42 -14.44
N ILE A 838 6.08 -21.14 -15.41
CA ILE A 838 6.67 -19.81 -15.57
C ILE A 838 5.89 -19.13 -16.69
N ASP A 839 4.65 -18.74 -16.44
CA ASP A 839 3.87 -17.87 -17.33
C ASP A 839 3.30 -16.73 -16.49
N GLY A 840 4.14 -15.73 -16.21
CA GLY A 840 3.82 -14.56 -15.40
C GLY A 840 5.08 -13.96 -14.83
#